data_AF-A0A2B6RBW4-F1
#
_entry.id   AF-A0A2B6RBW4-F1
#
_cell.length_a   1.000
_cell.length_b   1.000
_cell.length_c   1.000
_cell.angle_alpha   90.00
_cell.angle_beta   90.00
_cell.angle_gamma   90.00
#
_symmetry.space_group_name_H-M   'P 1'
#
loop_
_entity.id
_entity.type
_entity.pdbx_description
1 polymer ?
#
loop_
_entity_poly.entity_id
_entity_poly.type
_entity_poly.pdbx_seq_one_letter_code
_entity_poly.pdbx_strand_id
1 'polypeptide(L)'
;MGKRKGDLHIVDYITRQVIATIRPHDYIEDKRHWEIKNSIDILDVKLLESSKYIPYLQQQNIILKETRPGIITPYVITSVEKDSAAKTVTILASGEWTLLDADGYIEPKKFDSLKAEEYMRIALKGTDWEVGKVEAAGTRTQYIKEFVSPLRLLNLTAAEFNHYELQYRVTIQGASINKRYVDLVEKRGRYTGKEINIGKDLQGITRTENSDGVITALVGYVTVQGANGQDEVITVADINNGIPYVVDEEAFQRWNINGKHRFGFYTPETDNQNMTPERLMTLTKAALKKRVDTNLVYGVDAVSLARVAGMSHEAINEGDTVYIKDKTLNPPLYLEARAIASDESFKDPRQDKIYFGNYREIEDVNDSLMKAYQRILSSLQDKVPAEVFKQLDEKVKGQTDAITEAGAKADQAHEDAKTAKDLATEVESNMNQMQTAIIESPTAPTDKLEAGKTLWLDSSNSTAKILKLWNGTDWEPLVPDTVGITTEITNIKGELSTKVTETQMQEYIGELGSDNLLLNTQFVKKKVNDFGDVTEETPSLERWNPDADAADRKITVDESKRYKQSRSVKIESTHTTTNVWHGIYQDVPAYQKQGKFQFSAMLYTDDKYAITLGAAYKIEFFNGSTSVGGYKQVEFQDKLVDGQWTRFTIDHDAPDVPITHARIEVWIRRAGTVWVAEPQCNVGEKLPVYMENPKDIVNYDAMVKEVADRVTKSEFNTVNSSYDTKLTQTNQEINLRAKSTDVYTKDEGDGRYGSKAVVDRHESELKVNAQEISLRVKDNEIAAKLNLTAQTALIQAPKINLDGYVEAKHIKTGSLKGVVIMTEDPSSSNNHMRLEKQNLTLYGTGRSRGYLGFVPTTDGSFTEALVLGNDYSGAGGSVNDSLVLDHTTPSATNFTESVASIGLASGKDAKGNILKSSYISFTRYGGTKMALKSTGSIDVLASDDIYLNASHLGDIRMRGRGYSFLSVGGSADTFSFGKERTQISNDFIIKLDDTVNLEAVATTYHNMHIKVHKGERNKEGFYFLQRYDPAQGIYSLYANVNCNNLWAAFDVSGVTWTQRSTREIKTDIQTIQSDEVDALMLLKPSQYFLNKDVEEYGIDYLREHSSDFLQYGFIAEETPEQFQGKDKKSVVPYSLITVNIAATQQIMLRQNEQQKEINSLKEQNVAQEERISKLEALVQQLLAN
;
A
#
# COMPACT_ATOMS: atom_id res chain seq x y z
N MET A 1 -32.55 -3.50 -9.01
CA MET A 1 -31.95 -2.27 -8.41
C MET A 1 -32.05 -1.17 -9.45
N GLY A 2 -32.60 0.00 -9.12
CA GLY A 2 -32.58 1.16 -10.02
C GLY A 2 -31.14 1.62 -10.27
N LYS A 3 -30.87 2.19 -11.45
CA LYS A 3 -29.57 2.82 -11.74
C LYS A 3 -29.42 4.03 -10.82
N ARG A 4 -28.45 3.99 -9.90
CA ARG A 4 -28.10 5.10 -9.00
C ARG A 4 -27.61 6.28 -9.85
N LYS A 5 -28.09 7.49 -9.57
CA LYS A 5 -27.91 8.65 -10.48
C LYS A 5 -26.74 9.56 -10.13
N GLY A 6 -26.18 9.47 -8.93
CA GLY A 6 -25.06 10.32 -8.49
C GLY A 6 -25.41 11.81 -8.36
N ASP A 7 -26.70 12.15 -8.43
CA ASP A 7 -27.18 13.51 -8.29
C ASP A 7 -26.99 13.98 -6.83
N LEU A 8 -26.59 15.25 -6.69
CA LEU A 8 -26.43 15.93 -5.41
C LEU A 8 -27.51 17.01 -5.30
N HIS A 9 -28.45 16.86 -4.37
CA HIS A 9 -29.51 17.85 -4.16
C HIS A 9 -29.10 18.84 -3.07
N ILE A 10 -29.08 20.13 -3.39
CA ILE A 10 -28.70 21.18 -2.46
C ILE A 10 -29.96 21.72 -1.81
N VAL A 11 -30.00 21.68 -0.49
CA VAL A 11 -31.09 22.15 0.35
C VAL A 11 -30.62 23.38 1.11
N ASP A 12 -31.42 24.44 1.02
CA ASP A 12 -31.17 25.67 1.74
C ASP A 12 -31.47 25.49 3.24
N TYR A 13 -30.54 25.91 4.10
CA TYR A 13 -30.67 25.67 5.54
C TYR A 13 -31.81 26.46 6.20
N ILE A 14 -32.20 27.59 5.60
CA ILE A 14 -33.27 28.47 6.13
C ILE A 14 -34.63 27.93 5.70
N THR A 15 -34.84 27.77 4.40
CA THR A 15 -36.13 27.41 3.80
C THR A 15 -36.40 25.90 3.82
N ARG A 16 -35.37 25.08 4.04
CA ARG A 16 -35.42 23.60 4.02
C ARG A 16 -35.93 23.02 2.70
N GLN A 17 -35.84 23.80 1.62
CA GLN A 17 -36.23 23.39 0.26
C GLN A 17 -35.00 23.08 -0.58
N VAL A 18 -35.16 22.14 -1.52
CA VAL A 18 -34.18 21.83 -2.56
C VAL A 18 -34.11 23.03 -3.51
N ILE A 19 -32.99 23.75 -3.46
CA ILE A 19 -32.75 24.96 -4.25
C ILE A 19 -31.95 24.68 -5.52
N ALA A 20 -31.19 23.58 -5.57
CA ALA A 20 -30.44 23.17 -6.75
C ALA A 20 -30.24 21.65 -6.80
N THR A 21 -29.92 21.12 -7.98
CA THR A 21 -29.49 19.73 -8.16
C THR A 21 -28.29 19.72 -9.09
N ILE A 22 -27.18 19.21 -8.59
CA ILE A 22 -25.91 19.09 -9.31
C ILE A 22 -25.82 17.67 -9.85
N ARG A 23 -25.66 17.53 -11.16
CA ARG A 23 -25.55 16.22 -11.81
C ARG A 23 -24.09 15.77 -11.92
N PRO A 24 -23.80 14.48 -12.12
CA PRO A 24 -22.43 13.97 -12.27
C PRO A 24 -21.55 14.67 -13.30
N HIS A 25 -22.11 15.25 -14.36
CA HIS A 25 -21.33 16.01 -15.35
C HIS A 25 -20.98 17.45 -14.92
N ASP A 26 -21.64 17.97 -13.89
CA ASP A 26 -21.50 19.36 -13.43
C ASP A 26 -20.40 19.55 -12.37
N TYR A 27 -19.92 18.47 -11.74
CA TYR A 27 -18.81 18.49 -10.78
C TYR A 27 -17.59 17.72 -11.30
N ILE A 28 -16.40 18.13 -10.85
CA ILE A 28 -15.09 17.63 -11.30
C ILE A 28 -14.76 16.32 -10.58
N GLU A 29 -14.90 16.31 -9.25
CA GLU A 29 -14.60 15.18 -8.37
C GLU A 29 -15.65 15.10 -7.25
N ASP A 30 -15.98 13.89 -6.81
CA ASP A 30 -16.64 13.65 -5.53
C ASP A 30 -15.88 12.56 -4.77
N LYS A 31 -15.65 12.77 -3.47
CA LYS A 31 -15.05 11.79 -2.58
C LYS A 31 -15.88 11.71 -1.30
N ARG A 32 -16.45 10.56 -1.02
CA ARG A 32 -17.11 10.26 0.26
C ARG A 32 -16.24 9.32 1.07
N HIS A 33 -16.02 9.64 2.34
CA HIS A 33 -15.39 8.77 3.32
C HIS A 33 -16.41 8.39 4.38
N TRP A 34 -16.65 7.10 4.60
CA TRP A 34 -17.54 6.64 5.68
C TRP A 34 -16.86 5.58 6.56
N GLU A 35 -17.21 5.57 7.85
CA GLU A 35 -16.79 4.59 8.86
C GLU A 35 -17.98 4.21 9.76
N ILE A 36 -18.24 2.91 9.92
CA ILE A 36 -19.36 2.41 10.73
C ILE A 36 -19.13 2.63 12.23
N LYS A 37 -17.92 2.32 12.74
CA LYS A 37 -17.64 2.28 14.18
C LYS A 37 -17.84 3.63 14.87
N ASN A 38 -17.38 4.70 14.24
CA ASN A 38 -17.46 6.06 14.78
C ASN A 38 -18.62 6.87 14.18
N SER A 39 -19.46 6.25 13.33
CA SER A 39 -20.50 6.95 12.55
C SER A 39 -19.98 8.17 11.79
N ILE A 40 -18.77 8.08 11.24
CA ILE A 40 -18.17 9.14 10.42
C ILE A 40 -18.68 9.00 8.99
N ASP A 41 -19.10 10.10 8.39
CA ASP A 41 -19.47 10.17 6.98
C ASP A 41 -19.21 11.60 6.47
N ILE A 42 -18.28 11.74 5.55
CA ILE A 42 -17.79 13.02 5.03
C ILE A 42 -17.88 12.96 3.51
N LEU A 43 -18.27 14.06 2.88
CA LEU A 43 -18.41 14.21 1.44
C LEU A 43 -17.70 15.48 0.96
N ASP A 44 -16.69 15.28 0.13
CA ASP A 44 -15.95 16.34 -0.55
C ASP A 44 -16.41 16.40 -2.01
N VAL A 45 -16.72 17.61 -2.50
CA VAL A 45 -17.19 17.82 -3.89
C VAL A 45 -16.43 18.97 -4.51
N LYS A 46 -15.76 18.73 -5.64
CA LYS A 46 -14.98 19.74 -6.36
C LYS A 46 -15.71 20.23 -7.60
N LEU A 47 -15.81 21.54 -7.80
CA LEU A 47 -16.43 22.18 -8.96
C LEU A 47 -15.51 23.25 -9.55
N LEU A 48 -15.78 23.68 -10.80
CA LEU A 48 -15.15 24.87 -11.38
C LEU A 48 -15.67 26.12 -10.67
N GLU A 49 -14.80 27.12 -10.49
CA GLU A 49 -15.18 28.42 -9.91
C GLU A 49 -16.26 29.13 -10.74
N SER A 50 -16.29 28.89 -12.06
CA SER A 50 -17.31 29.41 -12.98
C SER A 50 -18.65 28.67 -12.93
N SER A 51 -18.79 27.64 -12.09
CA SER A 51 -20.02 26.85 -12.00
C SER A 51 -21.19 27.68 -11.47
N LYS A 52 -22.35 27.59 -12.14
CA LYS A 52 -23.59 28.26 -11.74
C LYS A 52 -24.12 27.80 -10.36
N TYR A 53 -23.60 26.69 -9.84
CA TYR A 53 -24.04 26.11 -8.56
C TYR A 53 -23.27 26.66 -7.35
N ILE A 54 -22.13 27.33 -7.55
CA ILE A 54 -21.30 27.89 -6.45
C ILE A 54 -22.10 28.78 -5.49
N PRO A 55 -23.01 29.68 -5.94
CA PRO A 55 -23.80 30.51 -5.03
C PRO A 55 -24.71 29.71 -4.07
N TYR A 56 -25.06 28.47 -4.41
CA TYR A 56 -25.91 27.61 -3.58
C TYR A 56 -25.09 26.75 -2.60
N LEU A 57 -23.77 26.68 -2.75
CA LEU A 57 -22.87 25.83 -1.97
C LEU A 57 -22.18 26.63 -0.85
N GLN A 58 -22.99 27.34 -0.04
CA GLN A 58 -22.53 28.10 1.12
C GLN A 58 -22.52 27.22 2.39
N GLN A 59 -21.79 27.64 3.43
CA GLN A 59 -21.79 26.93 4.71
C GLN A 59 -23.23 26.77 5.27
N GLN A 60 -23.46 25.70 6.02
CA GLN A 60 -24.74 25.27 6.59
C GLN A 60 -25.78 24.73 5.60
N ASN A 61 -25.70 25.03 4.30
CA ASN A 61 -26.55 24.35 3.33
C ASN A 61 -26.29 22.83 3.34
N ILE A 62 -27.31 22.05 3.00
CA ILE A 62 -27.28 20.59 3.10
C ILE A 62 -27.19 20.00 1.69
N ILE A 63 -26.32 19.02 1.52
CA ILE A 63 -26.21 18.18 0.32
C ILE A 63 -26.89 16.85 0.63
N LEU A 64 -27.93 16.50 -0.12
CA LEU A 64 -28.53 15.17 -0.06
C LEU A 64 -27.93 14.28 -1.15
N LYS A 65 -27.39 13.13 -0.75
CA LYS A 65 -26.79 12.14 -1.65
C LYS A 65 -27.40 10.76 -1.41
N GLU A 66 -27.77 10.08 -2.49
CA GLU A 66 -28.12 8.66 -2.43
C GLU A 66 -26.85 7.82 -2.30
N THR A 67 -26.70 7.14 -1.15
CA THR A 67 -25.57 6.28 -0.82
C THR A 67 -25.72 4.88 -1.45
N ARG A 68 -24.67 4.05 -1.41
CA ARG A 68 -24.72 2.71 -2.01
C ARG A 68 -25.91 1.86 -1.50
N PRO A 69 -26.26 1.84 -0.20
CA PRO A 69 -27.44 1.11 0.25
C PRO A 69 -28.79 1.55 -0.36
N GLY A 70 -28.84 2.64 -1.14
CA GLY A 70 -30.06 3.22 -1.70
C GLY A 70 -30.76 4.15 -0.71
N ILE A 71 -30.01 4.67 0.25
CA ILE A 71 -30.51 5.51 1.33
C ILE A 71 -30.02 6.94 1.08
N ILE A 72 -30.91 7.91 1.26
CA ILE A 72 -30.58 9.32 1.11
C ILE A 72 -29.95 9.80 2.43
N THR A 73 -28.68 10.16 2.35
CA THR A 73 -27.90 10.65 3.49
C THR A 73 -27.70 12.17 3.35
N PRO A 74 -27.99 12.94 4.41
CA PRO A 74 -27.78 14.38 4.42
C PRO A 74 -26.38 14.76 4.89
N TYR A 75 -25.75 15.75 4.23
CA TYR A 75 -24.45 16.30 4.58
C TYR A 75 -24.54 17.81 4.74
N VAL A 76 -24.14 18.36 5.89
CA VAL A 76 -24.03 19.81 6.08
C VAL A 76 -22.70 20.31 5.53
N ILE A 77 -22.70 21.39 4.75
CA ILE A 77 -21.49 22.05 4.27
C ILE A 77 -20.81 22.76 5.44
N THR A 78 -19.59 22.31 5.78
CA THR A 78 -18.81 22.83 6.90
C THR A 78 -17.82 23.89 6.42
N SER A 79 -17.19 23.69 5.26
CA SER A 79 -16.25 24.65 4.68
C SER A 79 -16.23 24.61 3.15
N VAL A 80 -15.70 25.70 2.58
CA VAL A 80 -15.58 25.93 1.14
C VAL A 80 -14.18 26.45 0.87
N GLU A 81 -13.37 25.68 0.14
CA GLU A 81 -12.00 26.02 -0.23
C GLU A 81 -11.94 26.46 -1.69
N LYS A 82 -11.19 27.53 -1.96
CA LYS A 82 -11.03 28.06 -3.32
C LYS A 82 -9.57 27.98 -3.75
N ASP A 83 -9.32 27.30 -4.86
CA ASP A 83 -8.01 27.27 -5.51
C ASP A 83 -8.02 28.25 -6.69
N SER A 84 -7.30 29.36 -6.51
CA SER A 84 -7.22 30.46 -7.48
C SER A 84 -6.40 30.12 -8.73
N ALA A 85 -5.44 29.20 -8.62
CA ALA A 85 -4.58 28.77 -9.72
C ALA A 85 -5.30 27.73 -10.58
N ALA A 86 -5.93 26.73 -9.94
CA ALA A 86 -6.70 25.70 -10.63
C ALA A 86 -8.08 26.18 -11.08
N LYS A 87 -8.56 27.35 -10.60
CA LYS A 87 -9.93 27.87 -10.83
C LYS A 87 -11.00 26.88 -10.39
N THR A 88 -10.79 26.26 -9.23
CA THR A 88 -11.70 25.27 -8.65
C THR A 88 -12.15 25.67 -7.25
N VAL A 89 -13.28 25.10 -6.83
CA VAL A 89 -13.85 25.25 -5.50
C VAL A 89 -14.13 23.86 -4.95
N THR A 90 -13.58 23.54 -3.78
CA THR A 90 -13.83 22.28 -3.06
C THR A 90 -14.80 22.55 -1.92
N ILE A 91 -15.92 21.83 -1.91
CA ILE A 91 -16.92 21.86 -0.84
C ILE A 91 -16.64 20.70 0.09
N LEU A 92 -16.39 20.99 1.36
CA LEU A 92 -16.21 19.97 2.40
C LEU A 92 -17.50 19.91 3.21
N ALA A 93 -18.11 18.73 3.27
CA ALA A 93 -19.37 18.51 3.96
C ALA A 93 -19.29 17.29 4.89
N SER A 94 -19.95 17.34 6.04
CA SER A 94 -20.00 16.24 7.01
C SER A 94 -21.45 15.79 7.21
N GLY A 95 -21.68 14.54 7.61
CA GLY A 95 -23.03 14.04 7.87
C GLY A 95 -23.81 14.98 8.79
N GLU A 96 -25.05 15.35 8.42
CA GLU A 96 -25.84 16.37 9.12
C GLU A 96 -26.04 16.05 10.61
N TRP A 97 -26.01 14.77 11.00
CA TRP A 97 -26.13 14.34 12.38
C TRP A 97 -24.98 14.80 13.29
N THR A 98 -23.86 15.26 12.73
CA THR A 98 -22.79 15.85 13.55
C THR A 98 -23.25 17.12 14.27
N LEU A 99 -24.27 17.81 13.74
CA LEU A 99 -24.90 18.96 14.40
C LEU A 99 -25.63 18.59 15.70
N LEU A 100 -26.02 17.31 15.87
CA LEU A 100 -26.60 16.81 17.12
C LEU A 100 -25.63 16.93 18.31
N ASP A 101 -24.33 17.15 18.06
CA ASP A 101 -23.37 17.42 19.13
C ASP A 101 -23.58 18.80 19.78
N ALA A 102 -24.19 19.74 19.04
CA ALA A 102 -24.49 21.11 19.47
C ALA A 102 -25.99 21.38 19.72
N ASP A 103 -26.89 20.44 19.43
CA ASP A 103 -28.36 20.57 19.59
C ASP A 103 -28.84 20.41 21.04
N GLY A 104 -28.06 20.89 22.01
CA GLY A 104 -28.37 20.86 23.44
C GLY A 104 -27.53 19.86 24.24
N TYR A 105 -28.01 19.53 25.45
CA TYR A 105 -27.29 18.67 26.39
C TYR A 105 -28.24 17.76 27.19
N ILE A 106 -27.69 16.66 27.68
CA ILE A 106 -28.32 15.75 28.65
C ILE A 106 -27.54 15.86 29.95
N GLU A 107 -28.26 16.16 31.03
CA GLU A 107 -27.69 16.29 32.38
C GLU A 107 -27.22 14.94 32.94
N PRO A 108 -26.18 14.94 33.80
CA PRO A 108 -25.77 13.76 34.54
C PRO A 108 -26.94 13.12 35.29
N LYS A 109 -27.32 11.91 34.89
CA LYS A 109 -28.45 11.19 35.48
C LYS A 109 -28.29 9.68 35.28
N LYS A 110 -28.88 8.94 36.21
CA LYS A 110 -29.13 7.50 36.08
C LYS A 110 -30.45 7.27 35.32
N PHE A 111 -30.38 6.50 34.24
CA PHE A 111 -31.54 6.00 33.53
C PHE A 111 -31.75 4.54 33.92
N ASP A 112 -32.83 4.26 34.64
CA ASP A 112 -33.11 2.92 35.15
C ASP A 112 -33.92 2.09 34.14
N SER A 113 -33.34 0.99 33.67
CA SER A 113 -34.01 -0.04 32.88
C SER A 113 -34.85 0.49 31.70
N LEU A 114 -34.26 1.37 30.88
CA LEU A 114 -34.92 1.88 29.66
C LEU A 114 -34.61 1.01 28.45
N LYS A 115 -35.51 1.00 27.46
CA LYS A 115 -35.27 0.41 26.13
C LYS A 115 -34.41 1.34 25.28
N ALA A 116 -33.72 0.79 24.28
CA ALA A 116 -32.91 1.58 23.34
C ALA A 116 -33.74 2.69 22.65
N GLU A 117 -34.99 2.38 22.27
CA GLU A 117 -35.90 3.36 21.68
C GLU A 117 -36.18 4.55 22.62
N GLU A 118 -36.26 4.33 23.93
CA GLU A 118 -36.50 5.38 24.93
C GLU A 118 -35.26 6.26 25.11
N TYR A 119 -34.06 5.65 25.17
CA TYR A 119 -32.80 6.39 25.17
C TYR A 119 -32.66 7.28 23.93
N MET A 120 -32.98 6.75 22.75
CA MET A 120 -32.94 7.53 21.50
C MET A 120 -33.99 8.65 21.50
N ARG A 121 -35.20 8.42 22.03
CA ARG A 121 -36.20 9.50 22.18
C ARG A 121 -35.73 10.61 23.12
N ILE A 122 -34.99 10.26 24.18
CA ILE A 122 -34.39 11.25 25.08
C ILE A 122 -33.31 12.05 24.35
N ALA A 123 -32.41 11.37 23.63
CA ALA A 123 -31.36 12.02 22.86
C ALA A 123 -31.92 12.98 21.80
N LEU A 124 -32.94 12.54 21.06
CA LEU A 124 -33.52 13.31 19.95
C LEU A 124 -34.59 14.32 20.37
N LYS A 125 -34.83 14.50 21.67
CA LYS A 125 -35.88 15.38 22.16
C LYS A 125 -35.56 16.83 21.83
N GLY A 126 -36.41 17.45 21.00
CA GLY A 126 -36.27 18.86 20.62
C GLY A 126 -35.35 19.11 19.44
N THR A 127 -34.87 18.05 18.76
CA THR A 127 -34.09 18.15 17.53
C THR A 127 -34.96 17.87 16.29
N ASP A 128 -34.41 18.09 15.10
CA ASP A 128 -35.08 17.81 13.81
C ASP A 128 -35.10 16.30 13.44
N TRP A 129 -34.59 15.44 14.33
CA TRP A 129 -34.44 14.00 14.11
C TRP A 129 -35.48 13.18 14.88
N GLU A 130 -36.00 12.13 14.25
CA GLU A 130 -36.93 11.18 14.87
C GLU A 130 -36.28 9.79 15.02
N VAL A 131 -36.75 9.02 16.01
CA VAL A 131 -36.37 7.61 16.13
C VAL A 131 -37.00 6.82 14.98
N GLY A 132 -36.18 6.09 14.25
CA GLY A 132 -36.59 5.23 13.16
C GLY A 132 -36.75 3.76 13.61
N LYS A 133 -36.16 2.84 12.84
CA LYS A 133 -36.18 1.40 13.14
C LYS A 133 -35.22 1.10 14.30
N VAL A 134 -35.72 0.46 15.36
CA VAL A 134 -34.90 -0.02 16.48
C VAL A 134 -35.06 -1.54 16.59
N GLU A 135 -33.98 -2.27 16.34
CA GLU A 135 -33.94 -3.74 16.43
C GLU A 135 -33.50 -4.23 17.83
N ALA A 136 -32.89 -3.34 18.62
CA ALA A 136 -32.37 -3.67 19.94
C ALA A 136 -33.50 -4.09 20.89
N ALA A 137 -33.36 -5.29 21.46
CA ALA A 137 -34.29 -5.85 22.42
C ALA A 137 -33.77 -5.72 23.87
N GLY A 138 -34.69 -5.74 24.83
CA GLY A 138 -34.38 -5.65 26.26
C GLY A 138 -34.31 -4.23 26.80
N THR A 139 -33.95 -4.11 28.07
CA THR A 139 -33.75 -2.84 28.77
C THR A 139 -32.35 -2.79 29.38
N ARG A 140 -31.79 -1.59 29.51
CA ARG A 140 -30.47 -1.36 30.10
C ARG A 140 -30.53 -0.18 31.07
N THR A 141 -29.78 -0.28 32.16
CA THR A 141 -29.56 0.83 33.09
C THR A 141 -28.26 1.51 32.72
N GLN A 142 -28.29 2.82 32.45
CA GLN A 142 -27.12 3.59 32.04
C GLN A 142 -26.88 4.78 32.97
N TYR A 143 -25.62 5.05 33.29
CA TYR A 143 -25.20 6.16 34.12
C TYR A 143 -24.49 7.21 33.27
N ILE A 144 -25.13 8.36 33.11
CA ILE A 144 -24.51 9.54 32.52
C ILE A 144 -23.90 10.35 33.67
N LYS A 145 -22.57 10.38 33.75
CA LYS A 145 -21.82 11.00 34.88
C LYS A 145 -21.46 12.47 34.64
N GLU A 146 -21.48 12.89 33.39
CA GLU A 146 -21.13 14.23 32.92
C GLU A 146 -22.16 14.70 31.90
N PHE A 147 -22.14 15.99 31.57
CA PHE A 147 -23.01 16.51 30.52
C PHE A 147 -22.63 15.86 29.18
N VAL A 148 -23.61 15.27 28.49
CA VAL A 148 -23.38 14.63 27.18
C VAL A 148 -24.29 15.24 26.13
N SER A 149 -23.81 15.35 24.90
CA SER A 149 -24.62 15.78 23.76
C SER A 149 -25.61 14.69 23.32
N PRO A 150 -26.69 15.06 22.59
CA PRO A 150 -27.55 14.10 21.89
C PRO A 150 -26.77 13.05 21.07
N LEU A 151 -25.80 13.49 20.27
CA LEU A 151 -24.97 12.58 19.47
C LEU A 151 -24.18 11.60 20.35
N ARG A 152 -23.61 12.11 21.45
CA ARG A 152 -22.86 11.28 22.40
C ARG A 152 -23.76 10.25 23.07
N LEU A 153 -24.98 10.62 23.46
CA LEU A 153 -25.96 9.69 24.04
C LEU A 153 -26.40 8.61 23.05
N LEU A 154 -26.60 8.94 21.77
CA LEU A 154 -26.88 7.94 20.72
C LEU A 154 -25.74 6.92 20.61
N ASN A 155 -24.49 7.38 20.55
CA ASN A 155 -23.32 6.51 20.48
C ASN A 155 -23.16 5.62 21.74
N LEU A 156 -23.43 6.18 22.93
CA LEU A 156 -23.43 5.43 24.19
C LEU A 156 -24.55 4.39 24.23
N THR A 157 -25.73 4.72 23.71
CA THR A 157 -26.87 3.78 23.59
C THR A 157 -26.50 2.64 22.68
N ALA A 158 -25.92 2.92 21.51
CA ALA A 158 -25.51 1.90 20.56
C ALA A 158 -24.49 0.92 21.17
N ALA A 159 -23.52 1.43 21.94
CA ALA A 159 -22.55 0.63 22.66
C ALA A 159 -23.18 -0.26 23.76
N GLU A 160 -24.08 0.31 24.56
CA GLU A 160 -24.72 -0.37 25.71
C GLU A 160 -25.61 -1.54 25.28
N PHE A 161 -26.29 -1.42 24.14
CA PHE A 161 -27.17 -2.45 23.62
C PHE A 161 -26.41 -3.44 22.72
N ASN A 162 -25.30 -4.02 23.22
CA ASN A 162 -24.49 -5.02 22.50
C ASN A 162 -23.87 -4.51 21.19
N HIS A 163 -23.39 -3.25 21.16
CA HIS A 163 -22.75 -2.64 19.99
C HIS A 163 -23.60 -2.68 18.70
N TYR A 164 -24.89 -2.36 18.82
CA TYR A 164 -25.75 -2.12 17.66
C TYR A 164 -25.24 -0.90 16.88
N GLU A 165 -25.68 -0.76 15.63
CA GLU A 165 -25.14 0.22 14.70
C GLU A 165 -26.17 1.30 14.35
N LEU A 166 -25.73 2.55 14.44
CA LEU A 166 -26.53 3.71 14.07
C LEU A 166 -26.55 3.90 12.55
N GLN A 167 -27.71 4.28 12.03
CA GLN A 167 -27.90 4.65 10.63
C GLN A 167 -28.77 5.91 10.51
N TYR A 168 -28.22 6.91 9.85
CA TYR A 168 -28.87 8.20 9.64
C TYR A 168 -29.43 8.28 8.22
N ARG A 169 -30.70 8.66 8.08
CA ARG A 169 -31.35 8.80 6.77
C ARG A 169 -32.41 9.90 6.74
N VAL A 170 -32.69 10.40 5.55
CA VAL A 170 -33.80 11.32 5.32
C VAL A 170 -34.81 10.76 4.32
N THR A 171 -36.04 11.24 4.44
CA THR A 171 -37.10 11.03 3.45
C THR A 171 -37.44 12.37 2.79
N ILE A 172 -37.50 12.38 1.47
CA ILE A 172 -37.83 13.57 0.68
C ILE A 172 -39.29 13.44 0.23
N GLN A 173 -40.07 14.51 0.34
CA GLN A 173 -41.41 14.60 -0.23
C GLN A 173 -41.52 15.90 -1.05
N GLY A 174 -41.73 15.77 -2.36
CA GLY A 174 -41.70 16.92 -3.26
C GLY A 174 -40.30 17.56 -3.31
N ALA A 175 -40.21 18.86 -3.03
CA ALA A 175 -38.98 19.64 -3.03
C ALA A 175 -38.44 19.96 -1.62
N SER A 176 -38.86 19.24 -0.58
CA SER A 176 -38.43 19.48 0.80
C SER A 176 -38.09 18.19 1.54
N ILE A 177 -37.21 18.30 2.54
CA ILE A 177 -36.97 17.22 3.51
C ILE A 177 -38.24 17.05 4.34
N ASN A 178 -38.81 15.85 4.35
CA ASN A 178 -40.02 15.53 5.13
C ASN A 178 -39.64 15.13 6.57
N LYS A 179 -38.77 14.12 6.70
CA LYS A 179 -38.36 13.57 8.00
C LYS A 179 -36.91 13.10 7.99
N ARG A 180 -36.25 13.23 9.14
CA ARG A 180 -34.93 12.67 9.43
C ARG A 180 -35.06 11.56 10.46
N TYR A 181 -34.38 10.45 10.22
CA TYR A 181 -34.48 9.27 11.08
C TYR A 181 -33.10 8.82 11.53
N VAL A 182 -33.03 8.43 12.81
CA VAL A 182 -31.94 7.63 13.35
C VAL A 182 -32.47 6.22 13.58
N ASP A 183 -31.96 5.26 12.82
CA ASP A 183 -32.22 3.84 13.02
C ASP A 183 -31.09 3.22 13.89
N LEU A 184 -31.43 2.22 14.71
CA LEU A 184 -30.50 1.42 15.49
C LEU A 184 -30.71 -0.06 15.14
N VAL A 185 -29.80 -0.62 14.35
CA VAL A 185 -29.90 -1.97 13.78
C VAL A 185 -28.81 -2.87 14.36
N GLU A 186 -29.06 -4.18 14.43
CA GLU A 186 -28.09 -5.14 14.99
C GLU A 186 -26.78 -5.14 14.18
N LYS A 187 -26.90 -5.08 12.85
CA LYS A 187 -25.77 -5.07 11.93
C LYS A 187 -26.16 -4.46 10.59
N ARG A 188 -25.43 -3.44 10.12
CA ARG A 188 -25.56 -2.90 8.76
C ARG A 188 -24.88 -3.81 7.74
N GLY A 189 -25.43 -3.85 6.52
CA GLY A 189 -24.86 -4.59 5.39
C GLY A 189 -25.33 -6.05 5.30
N ARG A 190 -24.96 -6.70 4.20
CA ARG A 190 -25.47 -8.02 3.81
C ARG A 190 -24.35 -9.06 3.85
N TYR A 191 -24.74 -10.31 4.04
CA TYR A 191 -23.86 -11.42 3.70
C TYR A 191 -23.88 -11.61 2.19
N THR A 192 -22.77 -11.28 1.53
CA THR A 192 -22.70 -11.27 0.05
C THR A 192 -22.11 -12.54 -0.54
N GLY A 193 -21.40 -13.34 0.26
CA GLY A 193 -20.62 -14.48 -0.23
C GLY A 193 -19.49 -14.10 -1.20
N LYS A 194 -19.21 -12.80 -1.36
CA LYS A 194 -18.21 -12.32 -2.31
C LYS A 194 -16.80 -12.72 -1.85
N GLU A 195 -16.02 -13.25 -2.79
CA GLU A 195 -14.62 -13.62 -2.60
C GLU A 195 -13.69 -12.56 -3.20
N ILE A 196 -12.73 -12.11 -2.39
CA ILE A 196 -11.66 -11.18 -2.72
C ILE A 196 -10.36 -11.99 -2.78
N ASN A 197 -9.75 -12.08 -3.96
CA ASN A 197 -8.60 -12.95 -4.20
C ASN A 197 -7.42 -12.17 -4.79
N ILE A 198 -6.19 -12.59 -4.46
CA ILE A 198 -4.96 -12.05 -5.06
C ILE A 198 -4.94 -12.30 -6.57
N GLY A 199 -4.62 -11.25 -7.34
CA GLY A 199 -4.69 -11.27 -8.81
C GLY A 199 -6.06 -10.94 -9.42
N LYS A 200 -7.11 -10.76 -8.61
CA LYS A 200 -8.44 -10.28 -9.04
C LYS A 200 -8.75 -8.90 -8.44
N ASP A 201 -9.03 -8.86 -7.15
CA ASP A 201 -9.50 -7.69 -6.41
C ASP A 201 -8.63 -7.33 -5.20
N LEU A 202 -7.81 -8.26 -4.70
CA LEU A 202 -6.86 -8.03 -3.60
C LEU A 202 -5.55 -7.44 -4.14
N GLN A 203 -5.19 -6.22 -3.73
CA GLN A 203 -3.89 -5.61 -4.04
C GLN A 203 -2.81 -6.05 -3.06
N GLY A 204 -3.16 -6.22 -1.79
CA GLY A 204 -2.23 -6.69 -0.77
C GLY A 204 -2.93 -6.99 0.54
N ILE A 205 -2.33 -7.91 1.30
CA ILE A 205 -2.74 -8.26 2.65
C ILE A 205 -1.52 -8.29 3.57
N THR A 206 -1.65 -7.68 4.74
CA THR A 206 -0.66 -7.76 5.83
C THR A 206 -1.30 -8.47 7.02
N ARG A 207 -0.64 -9.52 7.53
CA ARG A 207 -1.01 -10.22 8.77
C ARG A 207 0.00 -9.82 9.84
N THR A 208 -0.43 -9.05 10.84
CA THR A 208 0.37 -8.65 11.98
C THR A 208 -0.05 -9.45 13.20
N GLU A 209 0.89 -10.20 13.78
CA GLU A 209 0.68 -11.00 14.97
C GLU A 209 1.33 -10.30 16.17
N ASN A 210 0.52 -9.87 17.14
CA ASN A 210 0.96 -9.11 18.31
C ASN A 210 0.80 -9.95 19.59
N SER A 211 1.88 -10.12 20.35
CA SER A 211 1.93 -10.87 21.61
C SER A 211 1.89 -10.01 22.89
N ASP A 212 1.76 -8.68 22.76
CA ASP A 212 1.78 -7.70 23.86
C ASP A 212 0.62 -7.92 24.83
N GLY A 213 -0.54 -8.37 24.33
CA GLY A 213 -1.75 -8.62 25.11
C GLY A 213 -1.91 -10.05 25.66
N VAL A 214 -0.96 -10.96 25.38
CA VAL A 214 -1.08 -12.37 25.78
C VAL A 214 -0.85 -12.52 27.27
N ILE A 215 -1.81 -13.17 27.95
CA ILE A 215 -1.72 -13.49 29.38
C ILE A 215 -1.75 -15.01 29.57
N THR A 216 -1.06 -15.47 30.61
CA THR A 216 -1.01 -16.90 31.00
C THR A 216 -1.66 -17.14 32.36
N ALA A 217 -2.08 -16.05 33.03
CA ALA A 217 -2.88 -16.08 34.24
C ALA A 217 -3.84 -14.87 34.28
N LEU A 218 -5.08 -15.06 34.76
CA LEU A 218 -6.07 -13.99 34.87
C LEU A 218 -6.67 -13.93 36.29
N VAL A 219 -6.55 -12.77 36.93
CA VAL A 219 -7.16 -12.46 38.23
C VAL A 219 -8.60 -11.98 37.99
N GLY A 220 -9.58 -12.74 38.49
CA GLY A 220 -10.99 -12.38 38.41
C GLY A 220 -11.47 -11.78 39.73
N TYR A 221 -11.97 -10.54 39.70
CA TYR A 221 -12.49 -9.86 40.89
C TYR A 221 -13.69 -8.96 40.58
N VAL A 222 -14.57 -8.80 41.57
CA VAL A 222 -15.75 -7.92 41.51
C VAL A 222 -15.97 -7.27 42.87
N THR A 223 -16.49 -6.05 42.90
CA THR A 223 -16.91 -5.40 44.14
C THR A 223 -18.42 -5.56 44.30
N VAL A 224 -18.85 -6.16 45.42
CA VAL A 224 -20.27 -6.31 45.79
C VAL A 224 -20.55 -5.57 47.09
N GLN A 225 -21.81 -5.23 47.34
CA GLN A 225 -22.21 -4.60 48.60
C GLN A 225 -22.47 -5.70 49.65
N GLY A 226 -21.65 -5.78 50.69
CA GLY A 226 -21.79 -6.74 51.78
C GLY A 226 -23.06 -6.49 52.62
N ALA A 227 -23.42 -7.45 53.48
CA ALA A 227 -24.61 -7.39 54.35
C ALA A 227 -24.66 -6.16 55.29
N ASN A 228 -23.51 -5.48 55.41
CA ASN A 228 -23.19 -4.35 56.29
C ASN A 228 -23.27 -3.01 55.52
N GLY A 229 -23.60 -3.03 54.22
CA GLY A 229 -23.68 -1.84 53.36
C GLY A 229 -22.32 -1.31 52.86
N GLN A 230 -21.22 -2.01 53.13
CA GLN A 230 -19.86 -1.68 52.67
C GLN A 230 -19.48 -2.47 51.42
N ASP A 231 -18.64 -1.88 50.57
CA ASP A 231 -18.10 -2.50 49.36
C ASP A 231 -17.07 -3.58 49.73
N GLU A 232 -17.35 -4.84 49.40
CA GLU A 232 -16.48 -6.00 49.60
C GLU A 232 -16.01 -6.56 48.24
N VAL A 233 -14.72 -6.87 48.11
CA VAL A 233 -14.16 -7.46 46.89
C VAL A 233 -14.25 -8.98 46.96
N ILE A 234 -15.02 -9.59 46.07
CA ILE A 234 -15.04 -11.04 45.85
C ILE A 234 -14.04 -11.39 44.76
N THR A 235 -13.27 -12.46 44.98
CA THR A 235 -12.36 -13.04 43.98
C THR A 235 -12.67 -14.52 43.75
N VAL A 236 -12.00 -15.15 42.80
CA VAL A 236 -12.11 -16.61 42.60
C VAL A 236 -11.39 -17.45 43.67
N ALA A 237 -10.64 -16.82 44.60
CA ALA A 237 -9.80 -17.51 45.57
C ALA A 237 -10.57 -18.52 46.45
N ASP A 238 -11.79 -18.17 46.84
CA ASP A 238 -12.63 -18.97 47.75
C ASP A 238 -12.97 -20.35 47.18
N ILE A 239 -12.95 -20.49 45.85
CA ILE A 239 -13.24 -21.75 45.15
C ILE A 239 -12.04 -22.26 44.34
N ASN A 240 -10.88 -21.63 44.49
CA ASN A 240 -9.66 -21.94 43.75
C ASN A 240 -8.46 -22.11 44.69
N ASN A 241 -8.66 -22.86 45.78
CA ASN A 241 -7.64 -23.22 46.76
C ASN A 241 -6.86 -22.00 47.33
N GLY A 242 -7.53 -20.86 47.51
CA GLY A 242 -6.90 -19.62 48.00
C GLY A 242 -6.13 -18.82 46.93
N ILE A 243 -6.17 -19.25 45.66
CA ILE A 243 -5.47 -18.59 44.55
C ILE A 243 -6.45 -17.68 43.79
N PRO A 244 -6.23 -16.34 43.74
CA PRO A 244 -7.20 -15.39 43.17
C PRO A 244 -7.18 -15.32 41.64
N TYR A 245 -6.49 -16.23 40.96
CA TYR A 245 -6.34 -16.22 39.50
C TYR A 245 -6.44 -17.61 38.89
N VAL A 246 -6.86 -17.66 37.63
CA VAL A 246 -6.89 -18.86 36.80
C VAL A 246 -5.67 -18.88 35.89
N VAL A 247 -5.09 -20.06 35.66
CA VAL A 247 -3.93 -20.25 34.78
C VAL A 247 -4.29 -21.09 33.56
N ASP A 248 -3.56 -20.86 32.47
CA ASP A 248 -3.57 -21.73 31.28
C ASP A 248 -2.16 -22.31 31.11
N GLU A 249 -2.02 -23.63 31.28
CA GLU A 249 -0.73 -24.32 31.28
C GLU A 249 -0.09 -24.36 29.89
N GLU A 250 -0.88 -24.51 28.83
CA GLU A 250 -0.37 -24.52 27.45
C GLU A 250 0.13 -23.13 27.05
N ALA A 251 -0.64 -22.08 27.39
CA ALA A 251 -0.21 -20.70 27.21
C ALA A 251 1.04 -20.37 28.04
N PHE A 252 1.14 -20.91 29.27
CA PHE A 252 2.32 -20.75 30.10
C PHE A 252 3.56 -21.39 29.47
N GLN A 253 3.47 -22.62 28.94
CA GLN A 253 4.61 -23.25 28.27
C GLN A 253 5.08 -22.45 27.05
N ARG A 254 4.15 -21.84 26.30
CA ARG A 254 4.45 -21.05 25.09
C ARG A 254 4.97 -19.65 25.38
N TRP A 255 4.42 -18.97 26.39
CA TRP A 255 4.58 -17.52 26.56
C TRP A 255 5.23 -17.11 27.89
N ASN A 256 5.69 -18.07 28.71
CA ASN A 256 6.41 -17.72 29.93
C ASN A 256 7.72 -16.97 29.61
N ILE A 257 8.03 -15.99 30.45
CA ILE A 257 9.32 -15.31 30.44
C ILE A 257 10.02 -15.71 31.73
N ASN A 258 11.13 -16.44 31.61
CA ASN A 258 11.90 -16.96 32.75
C ASN A 258 11.06 -17.76 33.75
N GLY A 259 10.12 -18.58 33.27
CA GLY A 259 9.25 -19.39 34.14
C GLY A 259 8.21 -18.60 34.94
N LYS A 260 7.92 -17.34 34.58
CA LYS A 260 6.88 -16.51 35.23
C LYS A 260 5.64 -16.36 34.37
N HIS A 261 4.47 -16.32 35.02
CA HIS A 261 3.19 -16.05 34.37
C HIS A 261 3.09 -14.57 33.94
N ARG A 262 2.35 -14.33 32.86
CA ARG A 262 1.91 -12.99 32.42
C ARG A 262 0.49 -12.78 32.95
N PHE A 263 0.35 -11.90 33.95
CA PHE A 263 -0.93 -11.68 34.63
C PHE A 263 -1.79 -10.63 33.95
N GLY A 264 -3.08 -10.91 33.83
CA GLY A 264 -4.12 -9.95 33.50
C GLY A 264 -5.15 -9.80 34.62
N PHE A 265 -5.98 -8.76 34.52
CA PHE A 265 -7.05 -8.47 35.46
C PHE A 265 -8.41 -8.44 34.73
N TYR A 266 -9.46 -8.93 35.38
CA TYR A 266 -10.80 -8.99 34.82
C TYR A 266 -11.87 -8.75 35.88
N THR A 267 -12.78 -7.81 35.56
CA THR A 267 -14.01 -7.56 36.30
C THR A 267 -15.19 -7.69 35.33
N PRO A 268 -16.19 -8.54 35.63
CA PRO A 268 -17.38 -8.66 34.80
C PRO A 268 -18.27 -7.41 34.85
N GLU A 269 -18.79 -6.98 33.70
CA GLU A 269 -19.85 -5.96 33.61
C GLU A 269 -21.21 -6.63 33.85
N THR A 270 -21.61 -6.75 35.12
CA THR A 270 -22.92 -7.28 35.51
C THR A 270 -23.48 -6.47 36.67
N ASP A 271 -24.80 -6.44 36.83
CA ASP A 271 -25.44 -5.83 38.00
C ASP A 271 -24.91 -6.49 39.28
N ASN A 272 -24.07 -5.76 40.02
CA ASN A 272 -23.19 -6.20 41.12
C ASN A 272 -23.90 -6.91 42.31
N GLN A 273 -25.20 -7.17 42.25
CA GLN A 273 -26.00 -7.62 43.39
C GLN A 273 -26.06 -9.15 43.58
N ASN A 274 -25.70 -9.97 42.57
CA ASN A 274 -25.84 -11.44 42.63
C ASN A 274 -24.61 -12.22 42.09
N MET A 275 -23.40 -11.66 42.11
CA MET A 275 -22.20 -12.36 41.63
C MET A 275 -21.67 -13.34 42.70
N THR A 276 -21.58 -14.64 42.36
CA THR A 276 -20.97 -15.67 43.22
C THR A 276 -19.55 -16.02 42.73
N PRO A 277 -18.67 -16.55 43.60
CA PRO A 277 -17.34 -17.02 43.21
C PRO A 277 -17.38 -18.01 42.03
N GLU A 278 -18.35 -18.93 41.98
CA GLU A 278 -18.50 -19.94 40.90
C GLU A 278 -18.80 -19.29 39.54
N ARG A 279 -19.69 -18.29 39.55
CA ARG A 279 -20.03 -17.55 38.33
C ARG A 279 -18.86 -16.67 37.87
N LEU A 280 -18.18 -16.03 38.82
CA LEU A 280 -16.96 -15.26 38.56
C LEU A 280 -15.85 -16.15 37.97
N MET A 281 -15.68 -17.38 38.47
CA MET A 281 -14.72 -18.35 37.93
C MET A 281 -15.02 -18.76 36.50
N THR A 282 -16.30 -18.98 36.16
CA THR A 282 -16.70 -19.32 34.80
C THR A 282 -16.43 -18.15 33.84
N LEU A 283 -16.75 -16.93 34.26
CA LEU A 283 -16.50 -15.72 33.46
C LEU A 283 -14.99 -15.44 33.33
N THR A 284 -14.22 -15.64 34.40
CA THR A 284 -12.75 -15.47 34.41
C THR A 284 -12.09 -16.50 33.50
N LYS A 285 -12.52 -17.77 33.52
CA LYS A 285 -12.05 -18.81 32.59
C LYS A 285 -12.38 -18.46 31.14
N ALA A 286 -13.59 -17.98 30.87
CA ALA A 286 -13.99 -17.56 29.52
C ALA A 286 -13.21 -16.34 29.02
N ALA A 287 -12.92 -15.38 29.90
CA ALA A 287 -12.11 -14.20 29.59
C ALA A 287 -10.62 -14.54 29.38
N LEU A 288 -10.06 -15.47 30.18
CA LEU A 288 -8.69 -15.96 30.01
C LEU A 288 -8.53 -16.63 28.65
N LYS A 289 -9.46 -17.51 28.26
CA LYS A 289 -9.44 -18.20 26.95
C LYS A 289 -9.41 -17.25 25.74
N LYS A 290 -9.86 -15.99 25.89
CA LYS A 290 -9.83 -14.99 24.81
C LYS A 290 -8.49 -14.23 24.71
N ARG A 291 -7.57 -14.42 25.66
CA ARG A 291 -6.34 -13.62 25.81
C ARG A 291 -5.06 -14.49 25.92
N VAL A 292 -5.18 -15.80 25.70
CA VAL A 292 -4.05 -16.77 25.76
C VAL A 292 -3.27 -16.87 24.45
N ASP A 293 -3.84 -16.37 23.34
CA ASP A 293 -3.22 -16.35 22.02
C ASP A 293 -2.95 -14.92 21.55
N THR A 294 -2.05 -14.79 20.59
CA THR A 294 -1.65 -13.53 19.96
C THR A 294 -2.83 -12.80 19.34
N ASN A 295 -2.85 -11.47 19.45
CA ASN A 295 -3.81 -10.64 18.74
C ASN A 295 -3.39 -10.55 17.27
N LEU A 296 -4.26 -10.99 16.38
CA LEU A 296 -4.07 -10.91 14.94
C LEU A 296 -4.75 -9.65 14.40
N VAL A 297 -3.97 -8.80 13.74
CA VAL A 297 -4.45 -7.59 13.06
C VAL A 297 -4.16 -7.76 11.57
N TYR A 298 -5.17 -7.54 10.74
CA TYR A 298 -5.02 -7.63 9.28
C TYR A 298 -5.21 -6.26 8.63
N GLY A 299 -4.33 -5.93 7.70
CA GLY A 299 -4.49 -4.81 6.78
C GLY A 299 -4.78 -5.34 5.38
N VAL A 300 -5.89 -4.95 4.79
CA VAL A 300 -6.31 -5.42 3.47
C VAL A 300 -6.53 -4.22 2.56
N ASP A 301 -5.86 -4.23 1.42
CA ASP A 301 -6.07 -3.25 0.35
C ASP A 301 -6.77 -3.95 -0.84
N ALA A 302 -8.00 -3.54 -1.14
CA ALA A 302 -8.80 -4.14 -2.22
C ALA A 302 -9.55 -3.09 -3.04
N VAL A 303 -9.71 -3.36 -4.33
CA VAL A 303 -10.35 -2.48 -5.30
C VAL A 303 -11.80 -2.89 -5.57
N SER A 304 -12.68 -1.91 -5.71
CA SER A 304 -14.10 -2.10 -6.05
C SER A 304 -14.30 -2.42 -7.55
N LEU A 305 -14.38 -3.71 -7.91
CA LEU A 305 -14.59 -4.14 -9.32
C LEU A 305 -15.97 -3.81 -9.90
N ALA A 306 -16.98 -3.58 -9.05
CA ALA A 306 -18.37 -3.48 -9.49
C ALA A 306 -18.66 -2.29 -10.40
N ARG A 307 -17.94 -1.18 -10.21
CA ARG A 307 -18.08 0.02 -11.03
C ARG A 307 -16.96 0.18 -12.05
N VAL A 308 -15.75 -0.29 -11.73
CA VAL A 308 -14.60 -0.22 -12.65
C VAL A 308 -14.80 -1.17 -13.85
N ALA A 309 -15.34 -2.37 -13.63
CA ALA A 309 -15.55 -3.39 -14.67
C ALA A 309 -17.03 -3.64 -14.99
N GLY A 310 -17.96 -2.80 -14.48
CA GLY A 310 -19.40 -2.95 -14.71
C GLY A 310 -20.05 -4.19 -14.07
N MET A 311 -19.34 -4.89 -13.18
CA MET A 311 -19.78 -6.15 -12.58
C MET A 311 -20.66 -5.91 -11.35
N SER A 312 -21.95 -5.63 -11.53
CA SER A 312 -22.85 -5.29 -10.41
C SER A 312 -22.97 -6.36 -9.32
N HIS A 313 -22.69 -7.63 -9.63
CA HIS A 313 -22.65 -8.74 -8.66
C HIS A 313 -21.41 -8.71 -7.76
N GLU A 314 -20.38 -7.96 -8.14
CA GLU A 314 -19.12 -7.78 -7.39
C GLU A 314 -19.20 -6.60 -6.39
N ALA A 315 -20.39 -6.03 -6.17
CA ALA A 315 -20.56 -4.81 -5.38
C ALA A 315 -20.41 -5.06 -3.87
N ILE A 316 -19.48 -4.33 -3.26
CA ILE A 316 -19.30 -4.26 -1.81
C ILE A 316 -19.90 -2.94 -1.33
N ASN A 317 -20.81 -3.01 -0.37
CA ASN A 317 -21.49 -1.87 0.24
C ASN A 317 -21.16 -1.79 1.73
N GLU A 318 -21.62 -0.70 2.35
CA GLU A 318 -21.47 -0.45 3.79
C GLU A 318 -21.88 -1.65 4.64
N GLY A 319 -20.93 -2.18 5.41
CA GLY A 319 -21.16 -3.28 6.36
C GLY A 319 -21.28 -4.68 5.75
N ASP A 320 -21.12 -4.82 4.43
CA ASP A 320 -21.18 -6.13 3.76
C ASP A 320 -20.08 -7.06 4.31
N THR A 321 -20.42 -8.34 4.49
CA THR A 321 -19.47 -9.40 4.88
C THR A 321 -18.97 -10.12 3.62
N VAL A 322 -17.65 -10.28 3.51
CA VAL A 322 -16.91 -10.84 2.37
C VAL A 322 -15.91 -11.90 2.84
N TYR A 323 -15.43 -12.71 1.91
CA TYR A 323 -14.34 -13.65 2.13
C TYR A 323 -13.08 -13.19 1.40
N ILE A 324 -11.94 -13.24 2.06
CA ILE A 324 -10.64 -12.91 1.50
C ILE A 324 -9.82 -14.18 1.46
N LYS A 325 -9.27 -14.53 0.30
CA LYS A 325 -8.41 -15.69 0.15
C LYS A 325 -7.07 -15.27 -0.42
N ASP A 326 -6.01 -15.54 0.32
CA ASP A 326 -4.65 -15.42 -0.15
C ASP A 326 -3.97 -16.79 -0.14
N LYS A 327 -3.90 -17.40 -1.33
CA LYS A 327 -3.25 -18.69 -1.54
C LYS A 327 -1.73 -18.58 -1.74
N THR A 328 -1.18 -17.37 -1.78
CA THR A 328 0.27 -17.16 -1.96
C THR A 328 1.05 -17.26 -0.66
N LEU A 329 0.37 -17.11 0.48
CA LEU A 329 0.93 -17.37 1.80
C LEU A 329 0.99 -18.88 2.06
N ASN A 330 1.99 -19.33 2.83
CA ASN A 330 2.12 -20.70 3.30
C ASN A 330 2.18 -20.73 4.84
N PRO A 331 1.12 -21.18 5.54
CA PRO A 331 -0.12 -21.74 4.99
C PRO A 331 -1.02 -20.69 4.30
N PRO A 332 -1.89 -21.10 3.35
CA PRO A 332 -2.88 -20.22 2.73
C PRO A 332 -3.77 -19.54 3.76
N LEU A 333 -4.05 -18.26 3.55
CA LEU A 333 -4.84 -17.45 4.48
C LEU A 333 -6.27 -17.28 3.95
N TYR A 334 -7.24 -17.74 4.75
CA TYR A 334 -8.66 -17.57 4.47
C TYR A 334 -9.29 -16.72 5.58
N LEU A 335 -9.83 -15.55 5.24
CA LEU A 335 -10.45 -14.64 6.19
C LEU A 335 -11.91 -14.39 5.83
N GLU A 336 -12.79 -14.41 6.81
CA GLU A 336 -14.05 -13.68 6.76
C GLU A 336 -13.79 -12.25 7.24
N ALA A 337 -14.20 -11.26 6.46
CA ALA A 337 -13.98 -9.85 6.80
C ALA A 337 -15.22 -9.01 6.49
N ARG A 338 -15.35 -7.86 7.16
CA ARG A 338 -16.47 -6.95 6.98
C ARG A 338 -15.98 -5.59 6.49
N ALA A 339 -16.67 -5.00 5.51
CA ALA A 339 -16.39 -3.63 5.05
C ALA A 339 -16.82 -2.62 6.13
N ILE A 340 -15.85 -2.09 6.88
CA ILE A 340 -16.08 -1.19 8.03
C ILE A 340 -15.91 0.29 7.68
N ALA A 341 -15.15 0.59 6.63
CA ALA A 341 -14.99 1.92 6.07
C ALA A 341 -14.71 1.87 4.57
N SER A 342 -14.89 2.99 3.87
CA SER A 342 -14.50 3.12 2.47
C SER A 342 -14.32 4.59 2.06
N ASP A 343 -13.34 4.84 1.20
CA ASP A 343 -13.29 6.01 0.33
C ASP A 343 -14.01 5.66 -0.96
N GLU A 344 -15.03 6.43 -1.35
CA GLU A 344 -15.80 6.18 -2.56
C GLU A 344 -16.00 7.43 -3.41
N SER A 345 -15.91 7.27 -4.73
CA SER A 345 -16.21 8.32 -5.70
C SER A 345 -17.26 7.83 -6.69
N PHE A 346 -18.31 8.62 -6.92
CA PHE A 346 -19.26 8.31 -8.00
C PHE A 346 -18.67 8.68 -9.37
N LYS A 347 -17.94 9.79 -9.45
CA LYS A 347 -17.36 10.36 -10.67
C LYS A 347 -16.16 9.57 -11.18
N ASP A 348 -15.27 9.16 -10.28
CA ASP A 348 -14.12 8.31 -10.60
C ASP A 348 -14.07 7.07 -9.72
N PRO A 349 -14.82 6.01 -10.07
CA PRO A 349 -14.85 4.77 -9.29
C PRO A 349 -13.49 4.07 -9.13
N ARG A 350 -12.46 4.46 -9.90
CA ARG A 350 -11.10 3.91 -9.76
C ARG A 350 -10.42 4.36 -8.47
N GLN A 351 -10.93 5.41 -7.84
CA GLN A 351 -10.44 5.93 -6.55
C GLN A 351 -11.08 5.23 -5.35
N ASP A 352 -12.03 4.32 -5.58
CA ASP A 352 -12.68 3.56 -4.50
C ASP A 352 -11.65 2.71 -3.74
N LYS A 353 -11.57 2.91 -2.41
CA LYS A 353 -10.80 2.06 -1.49
C LYS A 353 -11.71 1.55 -0.40
N ILE A 354 -11.64 0.25 -0.10
CA ILE A 354 -12.47 -0.38 0.92
C ILE A 354 -11.58 -0.87 2.05
N TYR A 355 -11.95 -0.53 3.27
CA TYR A 355 -11.26 -0.93 4.49
C TYR A 355 -12.06 -2.01 5.20
N PHE A 356 -11.41 -3.14 5.42
CA PHE A 356 -12.02 -4.28 6.09
C PHE A 356 -11.61 -4.34 7.57
N GLY A 357 -12.48 -4.94 8.36
CA GLY A 357 -12.29 -5.18 9.79
C GLY A 357 -13.09 -6.39 10.25
N ASN A 358 -13.10 -6.62 11.56
CA ASN A 358 -13.75 -7.78 12.19
C ASN A 358 -13.33 -9.11 11.53
N TYR A 359 -12.02 -9.25 11.27
CA TYR A 359 -11.45 -10.41 10.62
C TYR A 359 -11.64 -11.67 11.46
N ARG A 360 -12.11 -12.74 10.83
CA ARG A 360 -12.11 -14.10 11.40
C ARG A 360 -11.32 -15.00 10.47
N GLU A 361 -10.19 -15.52 10.95
CA GLU A 361 -9.44 -16.54 10.24
C GLU A 361 -10.27 -17.82 10.18
N ILE A 362 -10.45 -18.35 8.97
CA ILE A 362 -11.14 -19.61 8.71
C ILE A 362 -10.04 -20.66 8.58
N GLU A 363 -9.94 -21.53 9.57
CA GLU A 363 -9.03 -22.67 9.49
C GLU A 363 -9.49 -23.60 8.36
N ASP A 364 -8.59 -23.90 7.44
CA ASP A 364 -8.82 -24.95 6.46
C ASP A 364 -8.83 -26.30 7.21
N VAL A 365 -10.00 -26.94 7.25
CA VAL A 365 -10.23 -28.23 7.91
C VAL A 365 -9.29 -29.31 7.33
N ASN A 366 -8.90 -29.19 6.05
CA ASN A 366 -7.96 -30.12 5.42
C ASN A 366 -6.53 -29.90 5.89
N ASP A 367 -6.09 -28.66 6.11
CA ASP A 367 -4.72 -28.37 6.58
C ASP A 367 -4.55 -28.73 8.07
N SER A 368 -5.59 -28.52 8.88
CA SER A 368 -5.63 -28.95 10.28
C SER A 368 -5.71 -30.48 10.41
N LEU A 369 -6.48 -31.17 9.55
CA LEU A 369 -6.43 -32.63 9.40
C LEU A 369 -5.05 -33.12 8.93
N MET A 370 -4.40 -32.41 8.01
CA MET A 370 -3.07 -32.79 7.49
C MET A 370 -1.98 -32.59 8.54
N LYS A 371 -2.04 -31.52 9.33
CA LYS A 371 -1.16 -31.32 10.50
C LYS A 371 -1.41 -32.35 11.60
N ALA A 372 -2.67 -32.70 11.87
CA ALA A 372 -3.01 -33.78 12.79
C ALA A 372 -2.51 -35.13 12.27
N TYR A 373 -2.68 -35.40 10.98
CA TYR A 373 -2.18 -36.59 10.29
C TYR A 373 -0.64 -36.65 10.30
N GLN A 374 0.07 -35.54 10.08
CA GLN A 374 1.53 -35.46 10.18
C GLN A 374 2.03 -35.67 11.62
N ARG A 375 1.33 -35.13 12.62
CA ARG A 375 1.62 -35.41 14.05
C ARG A 375 1.39 -36.88 14.39
N ILE A 376 0.32 -37.47 13.87
CA ILE A 376 0.03 -38.90 14.02
C ILE A 376 1.11 -39.74 13.32
N LEU A 377 1.47 -39.43 12.07
CA LEU A 377 2.55 -40.07 11.31
C LEU A 377 3.88 -40.02 12.08
N SER A 378 4.29 -38.84 12.53
CA SER A 378 5.55 -38.68 13.29
C SER A 378 5.50 -39.42 14.64
N SER A 379 4.34 -39.51 15.30
CA SER A 379 4.16 -40.33 16.50
C SER A 379 4.13 -41.84 16.26
N LEU A 380 3.87 -42.26 15.01
CA LEU A 380 3.77 -43.66 14.58
C LEU A 380 5.03 -44.16 13.87
N GLN A 381 5.96 -43.28 13.52
CA GLN A 381 7.19 -43.59 12.77
C GLN A 381 8.08 -44.62 13.52
N ASP A 382 8.02 -44.63 14.85
CA ASP A 382 8.74 -45.60 15.69
C ASP A 382 7.92 -46.85 16.07
N LYS A 383 6.63 -46.91 15.69
CA LYS A 383 5.66 -47.91 16.19
C LYS A 383 5.07 -48.83 15.12
N VAL A 384 5.33 -48.59 13.84
CA VAL A 384 4.72 -49.35 12.72
C VAL A 384 5.81 -49.76 11.69
N PRO A 385 5.75 -50.97 11.09
CA PRO A 385 6.73 -51.42 10.10
C PRO A 385 6.80 -50.52 8.85
N ALA A 386 8.01 -50.27 8.35
CA ALA A 386 8.30 -49.36 7.23
C ALA A 386 7.49 -49.63 5.95
N GLU A 387 7.10 -50.89 5.71
CA GLU A 387 6.34 -51.31 4.53
C GLU A 387 4.90 -50.74 4.53
N VAL A 388 4.26 -50.65 5.69
CA VAL A 388 2.90 -50.09 5.85
C VAL A 388 2.92 -48.57 5.62
N PHE A 389 4.01 -47.92 6.03
CA PHE A 389 4.27 -46.50 5.80
C PHE A 389 4.43 -46.18 4.32
N LYS A 390 5.15 -47.04 3.58
CA LYS A 390 5.42 -46.87 2.15
C LYS A 390 4.14 -46.97 1.30
N GLN A 391 3.27 -47.93 1.62
CA GLN A 391 1.96 -48.06 0.95
C GLN A 391 1.03 -46.87 1.23
N LEU A 392 1.12 -46.29 2.43
CA LEU A 392 0.37 -45.10 2.80
C LEU A 392 0.89 -43.85 2.04
N ASP A 393 2.21 -43.72 1.90
CA ASP A 393 2.86 -42.62 1.17
C ASP A 393 2.54 -42.66 -0.34
N GLU A 394 2.52 -43.84 -0.95
CA GLU A 394 2.11 -44.01 -2.36
C GLU A 394 0.64 -43.66 -2.59
N LYS A 395 -0.26 -44.01 -1.65
CA LYS A 395 -1.68 -43.71 -1.76
C LYS A 395 -1.99 -42.22 -1.59
N VAL A 396 -1.25 -41.54 -0.72
CA VAL A 396 -1.33 -40.08 -0.53
C VAL A 396 -0.75 -39.33 -1.75
N LYS A 397 0.36 -39.79 -2.33
CA LYS A 397 0.92 -39.24 -3.58
C LYS A 397 -0.08 -39.36 -4.74
N GLY A 398 -0.68 -40.54 -4.94
CA GLY A 398 -1.68 -40.74 -5.99
C GLY A 398 -2.93 -39.85 -5.84
N GLN A 399 -3.34 -39.53 -4.60
CA GLN A 399 -4.45 -38.61 -4.34
C GLN A 399 -4.06 -37.14 -4.52
N THR A 400 -2.80 -36.79 -4.21
CA THR A 400 -2.22 -35.45 -4.42
C THR A 400 -2.07 -35.15 -5.91
N ASP A 401 -1.65 -36.13 -6.71
CA ASP A 401 -1.53 -36.00 -8.17
C ASP A 401 -2.91 -35.78 -8.82
N ALA A 402 -3.94 -36.51 -8.37
CA ALA A 402 -5.30 -36.34 -8.85
C ALA A 402 -5.91 -34.95 -8.51
N ILE A 403 -5.58 -34.40 -7.34
CA ILE A 403 -5.99 -33.04 -6.94
C ILE A 403 -5.24 -31.98 -7.76
N THR A 404 -3.95 -32.21 -8.04
CA THR A 404 -3.12 -31.32 -8.86
C THR A 404 -3.59 -31.29 -10.31
N GLU A 405 -3.99 -32.43 -10.87
CA GLU A 405 -4.53 -32.54 -12.23
C GLU A 405 -5.93 -31.93 -12.36
N ALA A 406 -6.77 -32.05 -11.32
CA ALA A 406 -8.06 -31.37 -11.25
C ALA A 406 -7.90 -29.84 -11.12
N GLY A 407 -6.91 -29.38 -10.36
CA GLY A 407 -6.51 -27.97 -10.26
C GLY A 407 -6.07 -27.42 -11.61
N ALA A 408 -5.19 -28.12 -12.32
CA ALA A 408 -4.72 -27.72 -13.66
C ALA A 408 -5.86 -27.62 -14.69
N LYS A 409 -6.85 -28.52 -14.66
CA LYS A 409 -8.04 -28.44 -15.52
C LYS A 409 -8.95 -27.27 -15.17
N ALA A 410 -9.09 -26.95 -13.88
CA ALA A 410 -9.86 -25.79 -13.43
C ALA A 410 -9.17 -24.47 -13.80
N ASP A 411 -7.84 -24.41 -13.69
CA ASP A 411 -7.03 -23.26 -14.09
C ASP A 411 -7.09 -23.05 -15.62
N GLN A 412 -7.01 -24.12 -16.42
CA GLN A 412 -7.20 -24.05 -17.87
C GLN A 412 -8.61 -23.55 -18.25
N ALA A 413 -9.66 -24.06 -17.59
CA ALA A 413 -11.01 -23.57 -17.81
C ALA A 413 -11.20 -22.09 -17.40
N HIS A 414 -10.45 -21.63 -16.38
CA HIS A 414 -10.42 -20.22 -15.98
C HIS A 414 -9.67 -19.34 -16.99
N GLU A 415 -8.55 -19.81 -17.56
CA GLU A 415 -7.86 -19.12 -18.66
C GLU A 415 -8.73 -19.05 -19.90
N ASP A 416 -9.35 -20.16 -20.33
CA ASP A 416 -10.22 -20.21 -21.50
C ASP A 416 -11.44 -19.27 -21.34
N ALA A 417 -12.01 -19.20 -20.14
CA ALA A 417 -13.09 -18.26 -19.82
C ALA A 417 -12.62 -16.79 -19.80
N LYS A 418 -11.37 -16.53 -19.38
CA LYS A 418 -10.76 -15.19 -19.43
C LYS A 418 -10.49 -14.77 -20.88
N THR A 419 -9.95 -15.65 -21.72
CA THR A 419 -9.74 -15.42 -23.15
C THR A 419 -11.05 -15.15 -23.87
N ALA A 420 -12.11 -15.92 -23.59
CA ALA A 420 -13.44 -15.69 -24.16
C ALA A 420 -14.04 -14.33 -23.72
N LYS A 421 -13.79 -13.91 -22.47
CA LYS A 421 -14.22 -12.61 -21.95
C LYS A 421 -13.43 -11.44 -22.54
N ASP A 422 -12.11 -11.60 -22.72
CA ASP A 422 -11.25 -10.59 -23.33
C ASP A 422 -11.64 -10.38 -24.81
N LEU A 423 -11.90 -11.48 -25.55
CA LEU A 423 -12.48 -11.44 -26.90
C LEU A 423 -13.87 -10.76 -26.94
N ALA A 424 -14.75 -11.06 -25.98
CA ALA A 424 -16.07 -10.41 -25.92
C ALA A 424 -15.97 -8.91 -25.62
N THR A 425 -15.03 -8.50 -24.76
CA THR A 425 -14.79 -7.09 -24.40
C THR A 425 -14.15 -6.32 -25.56
N GLU A 426 -13.27 -6.96 -26.34
CA GLU A 426 -12.66 -6.41 -27.55
C GLU A 426 -13.68 -6.28 -28.69
N VAL A 427 -14.57 -7.26 -28.85
CA VAL A 427 -15.71 -7.18 -29.78
C VAL A 427 -16.68 -6.05 -29.38
N GLU A 428 -16.96 -5.86 -28.10
CA GLU A 428 -17.84 -4.79 -27.60
C GLU A 428 -17.17 -3.39 -27.72
N SER A 429 -15.86 -3.29 -27.50
CA SER A 429 -15.07 -2.08 -27.76
C SER A 429 -15.05 -1.72 -29.25
N ASN A 430 -14.87 -2.72 -30.13
CA ASN A 430 -14.92 -2.54 -31.58
C ASN A 430 -16.31 -2.15 -32.06
N MET A 431 -17.38 -2.73 -31.52
CA MET A 431 -18.76 -2.34 -31.86
C MET A 431 -19.10 -0.90 -31.43
N ASN A 432 -18.57 -0.43 -30.29
CA ASN A 432 -18.77 0.95 -29.82
C ASN A 432 -17.92 1.99 -30.57
N GLN A 433 -16.79 1.59 -31.19
CA GLN A 433 -15.95 2.46 -32.02
C GLN A 433 -16.45 2.57 -33.49
N MET A 434 -17.36 1.70 -33.94
CA MET A 434 -17.78 1.57 -35.35
C MET A 434 -19.13 2.20 -35.72
N GLN A 435 -19.78 3.01 -34.87
CA GLN A 435 -20.96 3.77 -35.31
C GLN A 435 -20.58 5.09 -36.00
N THR A 436 -20.32 5.03 -37.31
CA THR A 436 -20.31 6.18 -38.22
C THR A 436 -21.62 6.21 -39.01
N ALA A 437 -22.33 7.35 -38.98
CA ALA A 437 -23.52 7.54 -39.82
C ALA A 437 -23.07 7.77 -41.27
N ILE A 438 -23.43 6.87 -42.19
CA ILE A 438 -23.18 7.04 -43.63
C ILE A 438 -24.16 8.07 -44.17
N ILE A 439 -23.66 9.18 -44.70
CA ILE A 439 -24.47 10.23 -45.31
C ILE A 439 -24.63 9.89 -46.79
N GLU A 440 -25.84 9.60 -47.25
CA GLU A 440 -26.14 9.35 -48.67
C GLU A 440 -26.70 10.63 -49.31
N SER A 441 -26.03 11.14 -50.33
CA SER A 441 -26.43 12.37 -51.03
C SER A 441 -25.78 12.43 -52.42
N PRO A 442 -26.44 13.03 -53.44
CA PRO A 442 -25.85 13.23 -54.76
C PRO A 442 -24.81 14.37 -54.79
N THR A 443 -24.73 15.19 -53.75
CA THR A 443 -23.75 16.28 -53.59
C THR A 443 -22.95 16.12 -52.31
N ALA A 444 -21.66 16.47 -52.35
CA ALA A 444 -20.73 16.31 -51.24
C ALA A 444 -21.18 17.10 -49.98
N PRO A 445 -21.21 16.48 -48.78
CA PRO A 445 -21.53 17.17 -47.53
C PRO A 445 -20.44 18.20 -47.17
N THR A 446 -20.83 19.34 -46.58
CA THR A 446 -19.91 20.46 -46.25
C THR A 446 -19.83 20.82 -44.77
N ASP A 447 -20.71 20.28 -43.92
CA ASP A 447 -20.78 20.57 -42.48
C ASP A 447 -20.55 19.30 -41.64
N LYS A 448 -19.97 19.47 -40.44
CA LYS A 448 -19.66 18.39 -39.47
C LYS A 448 -18.74 17.29 -40.03
N LEU A 449 -17.76 17.67 -40.84
CA LEU A 449 -16.77 16.74 -41.40
C LEU A 449 -15.62 16.50 -40.42
N GLU A 450 -15.47 15.27 -39.94
CA GLU A 450 -14.32 14.79 -39.15
C GLU A 450 -13.41 13.90 -40.02
N ALA A 451 -12.13 14.26 -40.10
CA ALA A 451 -11.11 13.54 -40.87
C ALA A 451 -10.95 12.09 -40.37
N GLY A 452 -10.95 11.12 -41.27
CA GLY A 452 -10.83 9.70 -40.98
C GLY A 452 -12.08 9.04 -40.38
N LYS A 453 -13.19 9.80 -40.20
CA LYS A 453 -14.42 9.30 -39.57
C LYS A 453 -15.69 9.54 -40.40
N THR A 454 -15.70 10.51 -41.31
CA THR A 454 -16.91 10.85 -42.08
C THR A 454 -16.96 10.09 -43.40
N LEU A 455 -18.02 9.28 -43.61
CA LEU A 455 -18.24 8.49 -44.82
C LEU A 455 -19.42 9.07 -45.63
N TRP A 456 -19.17 9.32 -46.92
CA TRP A 456 -20.18 9.79 -47.88
C TRP A 456 -20.41 8.74 -48.96
N LEU A 457 -21.67 8.35 -49.17
CA LEU A 457 -22.09 7.51 -50.29
C LEU A 457 -22.58 8.42 -51.43
N ASP A 458 -21.72 8.60 -52.44
CA ASP A 458 -22.00 9.41 -53.62
C ASP A 458 -23.07 8.73 -54.48
N SER A 459 -24.28 9.27 -54.46
CA SER A 459 -25.45 8.74 -55.17
C SER A 459 -25.76 9.52 -56.46
N SER A 460 -24.82 10.32 -56.96
CA SER A 460 -24.98 11.07 -58.21
C SER A 460 -25.19 10.17 -59.45
N ASN A 461 -24.74 8.91 -59.41
CA ASN A 461 -24.98 7.90 -60.44
C ASN A 461 -25.86 6.75 -59.90
N SER A 462 -27.07 6.59 -60.45
CA SER A 462 -28.08 5.63 -59.97
C SER A 462 -27.70 4.15 -60.09
N THR A 463 -26.66 3.83 -60.87
CA THR A 463 -26.21 2.44 -61.13
C THR A 463 -24.86 2.08 -60.48
N ALA A 464 -24.14 3.05 -59.92
CA ALA A 464 -22.85 2.83 -59.28
C ALA A 464 -22.62 3.86 -58.16
N LYS A 465 -23.10 3.56 -56.95
CA LYS A 465 -22.84 4.40 -55.76
C LYS A 465 -21.42 4.13 -55.25
N ILE A 466 -20.62 5.17 -55.07
CA ILE A 466 -19.21 5.06 -54.65
C ILE A 466 -19.06 5.63 -53.23
N LEU A 467 -18.46 4.85 -52.33
CA LEU A 467 -18.23 5.27 -50.94
C LEU A 467 -16.87 6.01 -50.84
N LYS A 468 -16.90 7.22 -50.26
CA LYS A 468 -15.74 8.11 -50.11
C LYS A 468 -15.54 8.47 -48.63
N LEU A 469 -14.29 8.56 -48.18
CA LEU A 469 -13.88 8.95 -46.83
C LEU A 469 -13.31 10.37 -46.83
N TRP A 470 -13.71 11.19 -45.87
CA TRP A 470 -13.12 12.51 -45.68
C TRP A 470 -11.74 12.40 -45.01
N ASN A 471 -10.67 12.86 -45.66
CA ASN A 471 -9.31 12.78 -45.12
C ASN A 471 -8.84 14.06 -44.40
N GLY A 472 -9.72 15.07 -44.29
CA GLY A 472 -9.43 16.35 -43.62
C GLY A 472 -9.24 17.53 -44.59
N THR A 473 -8.92 17.24 -45.85
CA THR A 473 -8.76 18.24 -46.91
C THR A 473 -9.55 17.92 -48.18
N ASP A 474 -9.76 16.64 -48.49
CA ASP A 474 -10.51 16.19 -49.67
C ASP A 474 -11.28 14.87 -49.41
N TRP A 475 -12.16 14.48 -50.35
CA TRP A 475 -12.92 13.22 -50.31
C TRP A 475 -12.23 12.11 -51.12
N GLU A 476 -11.78 11.06 -50.44
CA GLU A 476 -10.99 9.98 -51.03
C GLU A 476 -11.82 8.69 -51.24
N PRO A 477 -11.86 8.09 -52.44
CA PRO A 477 -12.62 6.86 -52.71
C PRO A 477 -12.03 5.66 -51.95
N LEU A 478 -12.89 4.86 -51.31
CA LEU A 478 -12.47 3.70 -50.50
C LEU A 478 -12.27 2.40 -51.27
N VAL A 479 -12.43 2.40 -52.59
CA VAL A 479 -12.20 1.22 -53.45
C VAL A 479 -11.23 1.57 -54.58
N PRO A 480 -10.20 0.74 -54.84
CA PRO A 480 -9.33 0.90 -55.99
C PRO A 480 -10.04 0.47 -57.30
N ASP A 481 -9.64 1.13 -58.38
CA ASP A 481 -10.07 0.91 -59.77
C ASP A 481 -10.08 -0.58 -60.16
N THR A 482 -11.24 -1.10 -60.58
CA THR A 482 -11.48 -2.56 -60.78
C THR A 482 -11.19 -3.05 -62.20
N VAL A 483 -10.59 -2.23 -63.06
CA VAL A 483 -10.34 -2.61 -64.47
C VAL A 483 -9.15 -3.58 -64.63
N GLY A 484 -8.19 -3.61 -63.69
CA GLY A 484 -7.02 -4.50 -63.76
C GLY A 484 -7.27 -5.96 -63.33
N ILE A 485 -8.26 -6.20 -62.47
CA ILE A 485 -8.45 -7.49 -61.77
C ILE A 485 -9.12 -8.55 -62.67
N THR A 486 -9.89 -8.12 -63.67
CA THR A 486 -10.65 -9.04 -64.55
C THR A 486 -9.75 -9.81 -65.53
N THR A 487 -8.57 -9.26 -65.87
CA THR A 487 -7.64 -9.86 -66.84
C THR A 487 -6.75 -10.93 -66.19
N GLU A 488 -6.39 -10.77 -64.92
CA GLU A 488 -5.57 -11.74 -64.19
C GLU A 488 -6.38 -12.98 -63.77
N ILE A 489 -7.65 -12.80 -63.38
CA ILE A 489 -8.54 -13.93 -63.00
C ILE A 489 -8.83 -14.84 -64.21
N THR A 490 -8.89 -14.28 -65.43
CA THR A 490 -9.14 -15.07 -66.65
C THR A 490 -7.93 -15.92 -67.05
N ASN A 491 -6.71 -15.39 -66.86
CA ASN A 491 -5.47 -16.13 -67.14
C ASN A 491 -5.19 -17.22 -66.08
N ILE A 492 -5.46 -16.95 -64.80
CA ILE A 492 -5.30 -17.92 -63.71
C ILE A 492 -6.28 -19.10 -63.86
N LYS A 493 -7.50 -18.84 -64.35
CA LYS A 493 -8.50 -19.89 -64.57
C LYS A 493 -8.15 -20.82 -65.74
N GLY A 494 -7.39 -20.33 -66.73
CA GLY A 494 -6.90 -21.13 -67.86
C GLY A 494 -5.70 -22.02 -67.50
N GLU A 495 -4.78 -21.53 -66.66
CA GLU A 495 -3.59 -22.29 -66.25
C GLU A 495 -3.91 -23.41 -65.25
N LEU A 496 -4.89 -23.22 -64.36
CA LEU A 496 -5.27 -24.21 -63.34
C LEU A 496 -5.95 -25.47 -63.93
N SER A 497 -6.61 -25.33 -65.07
CA SER A 497 -7.29 -26.45 -65.77
C SER A 497 -6.34 -27.47 -66.43
N THR A 498 -5.03 -27.23 -66.42
CA THR A 498 -4.06 -28.08 -67.17
C THR A 498 -3.09 -28.89 -66.32
N LYS A 499 -3.17 -28.82 -64.97
CA LYS A 499 -2.15 -29.39 -64.08
C LYS A 499 -2.61 -30.39 -63.03
N VAL A 500 -3.75 -31.05 -63.26
CA VAL A 500 -4.09 -32.29 -62.56
C VAL A 500 -4.22 -33.38 -63.61
N THR A 501 -3.12 -34.06 -63.94
CA THR A 501 -3.22 -35.27 -64.75
C THR A 501 -3.77 -36.39 -63.87
N GLU A 502 -4.92 -36.93 -64.28
CA GLU A 502 -5.62 -38.13 -63.79
C GLU A 502 -4.69 -39.27 -63.31
N THR A 503 -3.47 -39.34 -63.87
CA THR A 503 -2.43 -40.32 -63.60
C THR A 503 -1.90 -40.32 -62.16
N GLN A 504 -1.73 -39.16 -61.50
CA GLN A 504 -1.14 -39.12 -60.14
C GLN A 504 -2.13 -39.49 -59.03
N MET A 505 -3.43 -39.30 -59.27
CA MET A 505 -4.49 -39.73 -58.34
C MET A 505 -4.75 -41.25 -58.39
N GLN A 506 -4.35 -41.94 -59.47
CA GLN A 506 -4.50 -43.39 -59.57
C GLN A 506 -3.47 -44.14 -58.72
N GLU A 507 -2.24 -43.65 -58.57
CA GLU A 507 -1.19 -44.32 -57.80
C GLU A 507 -1.43 -44.29 -56.28
N TYR A 508 -2.04 -43.24 -55.73
CA TYR A 508 -2.17 -43.09 -54.27
C TYR A 508 -3.33 -43.90 -53.65
N ILE A 509 -4.36 -44.22 -54.44
CA ILE A 509 -5.56 -44.96 -53.96
C ILE A 509 -5.46 -46.45 -54.34
N GLY A 510 -4.60 -46.80 -55.31
CA GLY A 510 -4.50 -48.15 -55.89
C GLY A 510 -3.86 -49.24 -55.01
N GLU A 511 -3.13 -48.89 -53.94
CA GLU A 511 -2.42 -49.91 -53.13
C GLU A 511 -3.22 -50.46 -51.94
N LEU A 512 -4.41 -49.93 -51.65
CA LEU A 512 -5.29 -50.42 -50.57
C LEU A 512 -6.37 -51.36 -51.13
N GLY A 513 -5.96 -52.59 -51.44
CA GLY A 513 -6.80 -53.79 -51.47
C GLY A 513 -8.00 -53.81 -52.44
N SER A 514 -7.80 -54.31 -53.66
CA SER A 514 -8.42 -55.53 -54.25
C SER A 514 -8.24 -55.53 -55.77
N ASP A 515 -7.79 -56.67 -56.30
CA ASP A 515 -7.46 -56.86 -57.72
C ASP A 515 -8.68 -56.91 -58.67
N ASN A 516 -9.92 -56.63 -58.21
CA ASN A 516 -11.11 -56.84 -59.03
C ASN A 516 -11.27 -55.70 -60.04
N LEU A 517 -11.03 -56.03 -61.31
CA LEU A 517 -11.13 -55.11 -62.44
C LEU A 517 -12.57 -54.73 -62.78
N LEU A 518 -13.57 -55.48 -62.30
CA LEU A 518 -14.97 -55.22 -62.60
C LEU A 518 -15.59 -54.22 -61.61
N LEU A 519 -16.34 -53.25 -62.14
CA LEU A 519 -17.08 -52.22 -61.41
C LEU A 519 -18.57 -52.57 -61.27
N ASN A 520 -19.21 -52.02 -60.24
CA ASN A 520 -20.61 -52.25 -59.85
C ASN A 520 -21.00 -53.74 -59.82
N THR A 521 -20.20 -54.55 -59.13
CA THR A 521 -20.38 -56.02 -59.08
C THR A 521 -21.45 -56.48 -58.08
N GLN A 522 -21.95 -55.57 -57.24
CA GLN A 522 -23.14 -55.77 -56.41
C GLN A 522 -24.45 -55.28 -57.06
N PHE A 523 -24.37 -54.67 -58.25
CA PHE A 523 -25.53 -54.15 -59.00
C PHE A 523 -26.37 -53.14 -58.21
N VAL A 524 -25.71 -52.16 -57.58
CA VAL A 524 -26.30 -51.12 -56.74
C VAL A 524 -25.68 -49.75 -57.02
N LYS A 525 -26.51 -48.71 -57.04
CA LYS A 525 -26.10 -47.31 -57.01
C LYS A 525 -26.31 -46.76 -55.60
N LYS A 526 -25.23 -46.31 -54.96
CA LYS A 526 -25.25 -45.72 -53.61
C LYS A 526 -25.21 -44.19 -53.70
N LYS A 527 -25.99 -43.50 -52.85
CA LYS A 527 -25.95 -42.04 -52.66
C LYS A 527 -25.42 -41.74 -51.27
N VAL A 528 -24.48 -40.81 -51.14
CA VAL A 528 -23.72 -40.53 -49.91
C VAL A 528 -23.82 -39.06 -49.52
N ASN A 529 -23.83 -38.75 -48.22
CA ASN A 529 -23.84 -37.36 -47.71
C ASN A 529 -22.41 -36.78 -47.58
N ASP A 530 -22.31 -35.52 -47.16
CA ASP A 530 -21.05 -34.77 -46.99
C ASP A 530 -20.10 -35.37 -45.92
N PHE A 531 -20.57 -36.33 -45.11
CA PHE A 531 -19.78 -37.02 -44.09
C PHE A 531 -19.35 -38.44 -44.52
N GLY A 532 -19.73 -38.88 -45.73
CA GLY A 532 -19.37 -40.19 -46.27
C GLY A 532 -20.33 -41.32 -45.91
N ASP A 533 -21.45 -41.04 -45.23
CA ASP A 533 -22.46 -42.06 -44.92
C ASP A 533 -23.36 -42.36 -46.13
N VAL A 534 -23.66 -43.64 -46.38
CA VAL A 534 -24.61 -44.06 -47.41
C VAL A 534 -26.04 -43.71 -46.98
N THR A 535 -26.67 -42.82 -47.73
CA THR A 535 -28.03 -42.28 -47.49
C THR A 535 -29.11 -42.97 -48.32
N GLU A 536 -28.77 -43.57 -49.46
CA GLU A 536 -29.73 -44.24 -50.35
C GLU A 536 -29.02 -45.34 -51.17
N GLU A 537 -29.67 -46.49 -51.37
CA GLU A 537 -29.19 -47.57 -52.26
C GLU A 537 -30.29 -48.00 -53.23
N THR A 538 -30.03 -47.90 -54.53
CA THR A 538 -30.99 -48.28 -55.59
C THR A 538 -30.39 -49.35 -56.52
N PRO A 539 -31.16 -50.33 -57.01
CA PRO A 539 -30.67 -51.33 -57.97
C PRO A 539 -30.16 -50.67 -59.25
N SER A 540 -29.00 -51.08 -59.74
CA SER A 540 -28.38 -50.43 -60.91
C SER A 540 -27.47 -51.36 -61.71
N LEU A 541 -27.55 -51.23 -63.04
CA LEU A 541 -26.59 -51.80 -64.01
C LEU A 541 -25.54 -50.77 -64.44
N GLU A 542 -25.42 -49.63 -63.75
CA GLU A 542 -24.42 -48.61 -64.04
C GLU A 542 -23.03 -49.26 -64.14
N ARG A 543 -22.24 -48.92 -65.18
CA ARG A 543 -20.95 -49.57 -65.53
C ARG A 543 -21.02 -50.92 -66.24
N TRP A 544 -22.18 -51.56 -66.35
CA TRP A 544 -22.38 -52.72 -67.21
C TRP A 544 -23.01 -52.31 -68.52
N ASN A 545 -22.63 -52.99 -69.61
CA ASN A 545 -23.24 -52.84 -70.92
C ASN A 545 -24.22 -54.02 -71.12
N PRO A 546 -25.51 -53.85 -70.82
CA PRO A 546 -26.52 -54.86 -71.13
C PRO A 546 -26.87 -54.84 -72.62
N ASP A 547 -27.10 -56.00 -73.20
CA ASP A 547 -27.72 -56.11 -74.51
C ASP A 547 -29.12 -55.48 -74.51
N ALA A 548 -29.55 -54.94 -75.65
CA ALA A 548 -30.84 -54.27 -75.76
C ALA A 548 -32.02 -55.23 -75.47
N ASP A 549 -32.93 -54.78 -74.60
CA ASP A 549 -34.19 -55.44 -74.32
C ASP A 549 -35.07 -55.56 -75.59
N ALA A 550 -35.84 -56.63 -75.68
CA ALA A 550 -36.89 -56.81 -76.68
C ALA A 550 -38.11 -57.54 -76.08
N ALA A 551 -39.19 -57.70 -76.85
CA ALA A 551 -40.41 -58.34 -76.34
C ALA A 551 -40.18 -59.79 -75.85
N ASP A 552 -39.16 -60.46 -76.37
CA ASP A 552 -38.82 -61.85 -76.07
C ASP A 552 -37.58 -62.01 -75.18
N ARG A 553 -36.92 -60.94 -74.74
CA ARG A 553 -35.69 -61.00 -73.92
C ARG A 553 -35.48 -59.73 -73.09
N LYS A 554 -35.02 -59.89 -71.85
CA LYS A 554 -34.90 -58.79 -70.89
C LYS A 554 -33.73 -58.98 -69.94
N ILE A 555 -33.09 -57.88 -69.55
CA ILE A 555 -32.09 -57.85 -68.48
C ILE A 555 -32.56 -56.93 -67.36
N THR A 556 -32.64 -57.45 -66.14
CA THR A 556 -33.06 -56.67 -64.96
C THR A 556 -32.23 -57.01 -63.74
N VAL A 557 -32.01 -56.04 -62.85
CA VAL A 557 -31.47 -56.32 -61.52
C VAL A 557 -32.60 -56.89 -60.65
N ASP A 558 -32.37 -58.07 -60.09
CA ASP A 558 -33.31 -58.76 -59.19
C ASP A 558 -32.88 -58.53 -57.74
N GLU A 559 -33.73 -57.81 -57.01
CA GLU A 559 -33.49 -57.52 -55.60
C GLU A 559 -33.82 -58.68 -54.66
N SER A 560 -34.63 -59.63 -55.13
CA SER A 560 -35.14 -60.76 -54.33
C SER A 560 -34.21 -61.97 -54.42
N LYS A 561 -33.67 -62.24 -55.60
CA LYS A 561 -32.79 -63.38 -55.85
C LYS A 561 -31.33 -63.01 -55.57
N ARG A 562 -30.94 -63.00 -54.29
CA ARG A 562 -29.59 -62.61 -53.87
C ARG A 562 -28.64 -63.79 -53.69
N TYR A 563 -27.35 -63.56 -53.91
CA TYR A 563 -26.30 -64.40 -53.38
C TYR A 563 -25.64 -63.67 -52.23
N LYS A 564 -25.77 -64.21 -51.01
CA LYS A 564 -25.42 -63.51 -49.76
C LYS A 564 -26.13 -62.15 -49.69
N GLN A 565 -25.38 -61.05 -49.55
CA GLN A 565 -25.92 -59.68 -49.49
C GLN A 565 -26.04 -59.03 -50.87
N SER A 566 -25.34 -59.57 -51.88
CA SER A 566 -25.24 -59.04 -53.23
C SER A 566 -26.53 -59.24 -54.04
N ARG A 567 -27.00 -58.19 -54.72
CA ARG A 567 -28.08 -58.32 -55.73
C ARG A 567 -27.58 -59.16 -56.90
N SER A 568 -28.50 -59.63 -57.73
CA SER A 568 -28.13 -60.35 -58.95
C SER A 568 -28.76 -59.72 -60.18
N VAL A 569 -28.19 -60.00 -61.34
CA VAL A 569 -28.79 -59.63 -62.62
C VAL A 569 -29.48 -60.84 -63.20
N LYS A 570 -30.79 -60.71 -63.42
CA LYS A 570 -31.59 -61.67 -64.15
C LYS A 570 -31.45 -61.39 -65.65
N ILE A 571 -30.93 -62.37 -66.37
CA ILE A 571 -30.87 -62.41 -67.84
C ILE A 571 -31.91 -63.42 -68.28
N GLU A 572 -32.97 -62.96 -68.94
CA GLU A 572 -34.08 -63.81 -69.39
C GLU A 572 -34.36 -63.67 -70.88
N SER A 573 -34.63 -64.79 -71.53
CA SER A 573 -35.01 -64.84 -72.93
C SER A 573 -35.99 -65.98 -73.16
N THR A 574 -36.97 -65.73 -73.99
CA THR A 574 -37.96 -66.69 -74.51
C THR A 574 -37.76 -66.93 -76.00
N HIS A 575 -36.74 -66.32 -76.60
CA HIS A 575 -36.45 -66.42 -78.03
C HIS A 575 -35.96 -67.82 -78.41
N THR A 576 -36.66 -68.55 -79.28
CA THR A 576 -36.30 -69.96 -79.61
C THR A 576 -35.90 -70.18 -81.07
N THR A 577 -36.15 -69.23 -81.96
CA THR A 577 -36.14 -69.45 -83.42
C THR A 577 -34.79 -69.18 -84.09
N THR A 578 -33.99 -68.23 -83.60
CA THR A 578 -32.64 -67.92 -84.13
C THR A 578 -31.63 -67.81 -83.01
N ASN A 579 -30.33 -67.87 -83.34
CA ASN A 579 -29.28 -67.70 -82.34
C ASN A 579 -29.16 -66.21 -81.99
N VAL A 580 -29.59 -65.86 -80.77
CA VAL A 580 -29.41 -64.54 -80.17
C VAL A 580 -28.64 -64.74 -78.88
N TRP A 581 -27.54 -64.01 -78.75
CA TRP A 581 -26.76 -63.91 -77.51
C TRP A 581 -27.31 -62.71 -76.76
N HIS A 582 -27.76 -62.95 -75.52
CA HIS A 582 -28.33 -61.91 -74.68
C HIS A 582 -27.68 -61.97 -73.31
N GLY A 583 -27.03 -60.90 -72.92
CA GLY A 583 -26.23 -60.86 -71.71
C GLY A 583 -25.74 -59.48 -71.32
N ILE A 584 -24.81 -59.48 -70.37
CA ILE A 584 -24.12 -58.28 -69.89
C ILE A 584 -22.63 -58.43 -70.12
N TYR A 585 -21.97 -57.32 -70.44
CA TYR A 585 -20.51 -57.26 -70.49
C TYR A 585 -19.94 -56.00 -69.85
N GLN A 586 -18.66 -56.06 -69.50
CA GLN A 586 -17.87 -54.90 -69.13
C GLN A 586 -16.51 -54.98 -69.82
N ASP A 587 -16.06 -53.84 -70.34
CA ASP A 587 -14.74 -53.70 -70.96
C ASP A 587 -13.76 -53.20 -69.90
N VAL A 588 -12.74 -53.99 -69.58
CA VAL A 588 -11.70 -53.65 -68.61
C VAL A 588 -10.38 -53.35 -69.31
N PRO A 589 -9.59 -52.36 -68.87
CA PRO A 589 -8.31 -52.04 -69.49
C PRO A 589 -7.38 -53.25 -69.53
N ALA A 590 -6.78 -53.50 -70.70
CA ALA A 590 -5.84 -54.60 -70.88
C ALA A 590 -4.66 -54.18 -71.77
N TYR A 591 -3.46 -54.70 -71.50
CA TYR A 591 -2.25 -54.44 -72.28
C TYR A 591 -1.50 -55.71 -72.67
N GLN A 592 -0.67 -55.60 -73.71
CA GLN A 592 0.11 -56.72 -74.27
C GLN A 592 0.95 -57.41 -73.18
N LYS A 593 0.89 -58.75 -73.11
CA LYS A 593 1.57 -59.58 -72.08
C LYS A 593 1.22 -59.26 -70.62
N GLN A 594 0.05 -58.68 -70.35
CA GLN A 594 -0.35 -58.36 -68.98
C GLN A 594 -0.52 -59.60 -68.06
N GLY A 595 -0.56 -60.80 -68.62
CA GLY A 595 -0.69 -62.06 -67.89
C GLY A 595 -2.09 -62.65 -68.02
N LYS A 596 -2.45 -63.52 -67.08
CA LYS A 596 -3.66 -64.33 -67.13
C LYS A 596 -4.85 -63.59 -66.51
N PHE A 597 -5.89 -63.35 -67.30
CA PHE A 597 -7.16 -62.81 -66.83
C PHE A 597 -8.03 -63.94 -66.28
N GLN A 598 -8.44 -63.85 -65.03
CA GLN A 598 -9.31 -64.84 -64.38
C GLN A 598 -10.66 -64.21 -64.09
N PHE A 599 -11.71 -64.73 -64.74
CA PHE A 599 -13.09 -64.31 -64.53
C PHE A 599 -13.85 -65.36 -63.72
N SER A 600 -14.64 -64.91 -62.75
CA SER A 600 -15.52 -65.76 -61.97
C SER A 600 -16.84 -65.07 -61.64
N ALA A 601 -17.93 -65.83 -61.61
CA ALA A 601 -19.24 -65.35 -61.19
C ALA A 601 -20.05 -66.48 -60.52
N MET A 602 -20.99 -66.10 -59.68
CA MET A 602 -22.02 -67.01 -59.17
C MET A 602 -23.20 -67.00 -60.15
N LEU A 603 -23.58 -68.19 -60.63
CA LEU A 603 -24.67 -68.36 -61.57
C LEU A 603 -25.78 -69.22 -60.97
N TYR A 604 -27.02 -68.88 -61.26
CA TYR A 604 -28.20 -69.59 -60.79
C TYR A 604 -29.22 -69.74 -61.92
N THR A 605 -29.93 -70.86 -61.96
CA THR A 605 -31.11 -71.04 -62.79
C THR A 605 -32.17 -71.85 -62.03
N ASP A 606 -33.45 -71.60 -62.30
CA ASP A 606 -34.53 -72.42 -61.75
C ASP A 606 -34.67 -73.75 -62.51
N ASP A 607 -34.36 -73.77 -63.81
CA ASP A 607 -34.39 -74.95 -64.68
C ASP A 607 -33.33 -74.82 -65.78
N LYS A 608 -32.26 -75.61 -65.68
CA LYS A 608 -31.17 -75.60 -66.66
C LYS A 608 -31.56 -76.16 -68.02
N TYR A 609 -32.62 -76.97 -68.11
CA TYR A 609 -33.12 -77.49 -69.38
C TYR A 609 -33.98 -76.45 -70.11
N ALA A 610 -34.45 -75.40 -69.42
CA ALA A 610 -35.07 -74.25 -70.06
C ALA A 610 -34.06 -73.38 -70.84
N ILE A 611 -32.75 -73.57 -70.61
CA ILE A 611 -31.69 -73.00 -71.45
C ILE A 611 -31.58 -73.85 -72.72
N THR A 612 -32.06 -73.34 -73.84
CA THR A 612 -32.32 -74.17 -75.03
C THR A 612 -31.11 -74.40 -75.94
N LEU A 613 -30.14 -73.47 -75.99
CA LEU A 613 -28.94 -73.61 -76.83
C LEU A 613 -27.65 -73.12 -76.16
N GLY A 614 -27.55 -73.33 -74.85
CA GLY A 614 -26.36 -73.00 -74.08
C GLY A 614 -26.36 -71.59 -73.51
N ALA A 615 -25.42 -71.40 -72.61
CA ALA A 615 -25.16 -70.16 -71.90
C ALA A 615 -23.69 -70.20 -71.51
N ALA A 616 -22.97 -69.12 -71.81
CA ALA A 616 -21.54 -69.08 -71.61
C ALA A 616 -21.10 -67.76 -70.99
N TYR A 617 -19.99 -67.85 -70.27
CA TYR A 617 -19.20 -66.67 -69.97
C TYR A 617 -17.90 -66.70 -70.77
N LYS A 618 -17.48 -65.52 -71.21
CA LYS A 618 -16.42 -65.33 -72.22
C LYS A 618 -15.47 -64.22 -71.79
N ILE A 619 -14.17 -64.47 -72.03
CA ILE A 619 -13.13 -63.44 -72.02
C ILE A 619 -12.64 -63.30 -73.47
N GLU A 620 -12.64 -62.07 -73.99
CA GLU A 620 -12.17 -61.75 -75.33
C GLU A 620 -11.36 -60.46 -75.31
N PHE A 621 -10.22 -60.40 -76.01
CA PHE A 621 -9.36 -59.22 -76.02
C PHE A 621 -9.58 -58.40 -77.29
N PHE A 622 -9.51 -57.08 -77.17
CA PHE A 622 -9.75 -56.14 -78.25
C PHE A 622 -8.62 -55.12 -78.38
N ASN A 623 -8.34 -54.70 -79.61
CA ASN A 623 -7.53 -53.53 -79.93
C ASN A 623 -8.40 -52.53 -80.70
N GLY A 624 -8.82 -51.46 -80.02
CA GLY A 624 -9.92 -50.63 -80.51
C GLY A 624 -11.20 -51.48 -80.59
N SER A 625 -11.86 -51.50 -81.74
CA SER A 625 -13.05 -52.34 -81.97
C SER A 625 -12.74 -53.74 -82.51
N THR A 626 -11.47 -54.07 -82.74
CA THR A 626 -11.06 -55.33 -83.37
C THR A 626 -10.72 -56.39 -82.34
N SER A 627 -11.36 -57.55 -82.39
CA SER A 627 -11.01 -58.70 -81.56
C SER A 627 -9.65 -59.28 -81.97
N VAL A 628 -8.79 -59.55 -80.98
CA VAL A 628 -7.40 -59.97 -81.16
C VAL A 628 -7.03 -61.04 -80.13
N GLY A 629 -6.18 -62.00 -80.50
CA GLY A 629 -5.77 -63.08 -79.58
C GLY A 629 -6.82 -64.17 -79.32
N GLY A 630 -7.98 -64.10 -79.98
CA GLY A 630 -9.08 -65.06 -79.84
C GLY A 630 -9.84 -64.90 -78.52
N TYR A 631 -10.96 -65.62 -78.40
CA TYR A 631 -11.75 -65.67 -77.18
C TYR A 631 -11.60 -67.02 -76.47
N LYS A 632 -11.81 -67.02 -75.16
CA LYS A 632 -12.07 -68.23 -74.39
C LYS A 632 -13.45 -68.13 -73.78
N GLN A 633 -14.28 -69.14 -74.02
CA GLN A 633 -15.62 -69.22 -73.43
C GLN A 633 -15.84 -70.60 -72.82
N VAL A 634 -16.66 -70.65 -71.78
CA VAL A 634 -17.08 -71.90 -71.14
C VAL A 634 -18.60 -71.92 -71.09
N GLU A 635 -19.19 -72.92 -71.76
CA GLU A 635 -20.60 -73.25 -71.62
C GLU A 635 -20.85 -73.82 -70.22
N PHE A 636 -21.84 -73.28 -69.51
CA PHE A 636 -22.07 -73.62 -68.11
C PHE A 636 -23.40 -74.32 -67.85
N GLN A 637 -24.26 -74.50 -68.87
CA GLN A 637 -25.57 -75.12 -68.73
C GLN A 637 -25.53 -76.48 -68.00
N ASP A 638 -24.70 -77.42 -68.46
CA ASP A 638 -24.65 -78.77 -67.89
C ASP A 638 -24.10 -78.81 -66.46
N LYS A 639 -23.33 -77.79 -66.09
CA LYS A 639 -22.70 -77.65 -64.78
C LYS A 639 -23.58 -76.90 -63.78
N LEU A 640 -24.69 -76.30 -64.22
CA LEU A 640 -25.68 -75.71 -63.33
C LEU A 640 -26.46 -76.80 -62.58
N VAL A 641 -26.83 -76.48 -61.34
CA VAL A 641 -27.72 -77.27 -60.51
C VAL A 641 -29.00 -76.45 -60.30
N ASP A 642 -30.13 -77.01 -60.71
CA ASP A 642 -31.44 -76.35 -60.60
C ASP A 642 -31.68 -75.92 -59.15
N GLY A 643 -32.07 -74.66 -58.98
CA GLY A 643 -32.39 -74.14 -57.66
C GLY A 643 -31.19 -73.74 -56.80
N GLN A 644 -29.94 -73.81 -57.29
CA GLN A 644 -28.73 -73.54 -56.50
C GLN A 644 -27.74 -72.57 -57.18
N TRP A 645 -27.08 -71.73 -56.35
CA TRP A 645 -25.99 -70.86 -56.80
C TRP A 645 -24.71 -71.68 -57.00
N THR A 646 -24.15 -71.64 -58.20
CA THR A 646 -22.93 -72.37 -58.56
C THR A 646 -21.84 -71.39 -58.99
N ARG A 647 -20.64 -71.50 -58.40
CA ARG A 647 -19.49 -70.65 -58.78
C ARG A 647 -18.84 -71.19 -60.05
N PHE A 648 -18.59 -70.30 -60.98
CA PHE A 648 -17.89 -70.60 -62.21
C PHE A 648 -16.63 -69.77 -62.35
N THR A 649 -15.60 -70.33 -62.98
CA THR A 649 -14.31 -69.66 -63.22
C THR A 649 -13.78 -70.03 -64.61
N ILE A 650 -13.15 -69.07 -65.29
CA ILE A 650 -12.37 -69.24 -66.52
C ILE A 650 -11.13 -68.35 -66.44
N ASP A 651 -10.09 -68.74 -67.15
CA ASP A 651 -8.86 -67.97 -67.30
C ASP A 651 -8.49 -67.78 -68.78
N HIS A 652 -8.01 -66.62 -69.20
CA HIS A 652 -7.52 -66.39 -70.56
C HIS A 652 -6.24 -65.55 -70.54
N ASP A 653 -5.20 -66.01 -71.21
CA ASP A 653 -3.90 -65.33 -71.24
C ASP A 653 -3.95 -64.14 -72.20
N ALA A 654 -3.53 -62.96 -71.74
CA ALA A 654 -3.42 -61.79 -72.58
C ALA A 654 -2.45 -62.06 -73.75
N PRO A 655 -2.87 -61.86 -75.02
CA PRO A 655 -2.07 -62.24 -76.16
C PRO A 655 -0.82 -61.35 -76.30
N ASP A 656 0.19 -61.88 -76.99
CA ASP A 656 1.40 -61.12 -77.35
C ASP A 656 1.17 -60.24 -78.59
N VAL A 657 0.09 -59.44 -78.55
CA VAL A 657 -0.23 -58.42 -79.57
C VAL A 657 -0.76 -57.17 -78.86
N PRO A 658 -0.72 -55.99 -79.49
CA PRO A 658 -1.33 -54.79 -78.91
C PRO A 658 -2.82 -55.02 -78.65
N ILE A 659 -3.23 -54.79 -77.40
CA ILE A 659 -4.62 -54.81 -76.92
C ILE A 659 -4.90 -53.51 -76.18
N THR A 660 -6.16 -53.07 -76.19
CA THR A 660 -6.64 -51.88 -75.46
C THR A 660 -7.54 -52.26 -74.29
N HIS A 661 -8.32 -53.34 -74.40
CA HIS A 661 -9.19 -53.82 -73.33
C HIS A 661 -9.49 -55.33 -73.46
N ALA A 662 -9.93 -55.93 -72.36
CA ALA A 662 -10.54 -57.25 -72.31
C ALA A 662 -12.05 -57.07 -72.06
N ARG A 663 -12.87 -57.76 -72.84
CA ARG A 663 -14.31 -57.84 -72.65
C ARG A 663 -14.64 -59.07 -71.83
N ILE A 664 -15.29 -58.84 -70.69
CA ILE A 664 -15.77 -59.87 -69.78
C ILE A 664 -17.29 -59.94 -69.93
N GLU A 665 -17.79 -61.07 -70.39
CA GLU A 665 -19.17 -61.20 -70.84
C GLU A 665 -19.83 -62.46 -70.29
N VAL A 666 -21.12 -62.36 -69.93
CA VAL A 666 -21.98 -63.50 -69.55
C VAL A 666 -23.29 -63.39 -70.33
N TRP A 667 -23.65 -64.45 -71.06
CA TRP A 667 -24.86 -64.46 -71.89
C TRP A 667 -25.58 -65.82 -71.88
N ILE A 668 -26.84 -65.80 -72.29
CA ILE A 668 -27.62 -66.97 -72.69
C ILE A 668 -27.84 -66.95 -74.20
N ARG A 669 -27.90 -68.12 -74.82
CA ARG A 669 -28.17 -68.28 -76.25
C ARG A 669 -29.57 -68.87 -76.44
N ARG A 670 -30.45 -68.10 -77.09
CA ARG A 670 -31.89 -68.41 -77.23
C ARG A 670 -32.65 -68.34 -75.90
N ALA A 671 -33.60 -69.22 -75.66
CA ALA A 671 -34.47 -69.19 -74.50
C ALA A 671 -33.74 -69.75 -73.28
N GLY A 672 -33.96 -69.13 -72.12
CA GLY A 672 -33.35 -69.49 -70.85
C GLY A 672 -33.50 -68.36 -69.83
N THR A 673 -33.24 -68.66 -68.56
CA THR A 673 -33.15 -67.63 -67.52
C THR A 673 -31.99 -67.96 -66.60
N VAL A 674 -31.09 -67.00 -66.40
CA VAL A 674 -29.91 -67.12 -65.53
C VAL A 674 -29.79 -65.86 -64.68
N TRP A 675 -29.48 -66.04 -63.40
CA TRP A 675 -29.09 -64.95 -62.52
C TRP A 675 -27.58 -64.95 -62.32
N VAL A 676 -26.98 -63.76 -62.37
CA VAL A 676 -25.53 -63.54 -62.21
C VAL A 676 -25.30 -62.70 -60.96
N ALA A 677 -24.46 -63.16 -60.04
CA ALA A 677 -24.08 -62.42 -58.83
C ALA A 677 -22.57 -62.49 -58.57
N GLU A 678 -22.04 -61.46 -57.89
CA GLU A 678 -20.62 -61.33 -57.52
C GLU A 678 -19.62 -61.60 -58.68
N PRO A 679 -19.81 -61.04 -59.89
CA PRO A 679 -18.82 -61.17 -60.95
C PRO A 679 -17.49 -60.51 -60.53
N GLN A 680 -16.38 -61.19 -60.78
CA GLN A 680 -15.04 -60.66 -60.53
C GLN A 680 -14.08 -61.03 -61.65
N CYS A 681 -13.21 -60.10 -62.01
CA CYS A 681 -12.12 -60.34 -62.94
C CYS A 681 -10.81 -59.83 -62.36
N ASN A 682 -9.76 -60.65 -62.38
CA ASN A 682 -8.46 -60.31 -61.81
C ASN A 682 -7.35 -60.72 -62.79
N VAL A 683 -6.18 -60.08 -62.70
CA VAL A 683 -4.98 -60.50 -63.45
C VAL A 683 -4.04 -61.23 -62.50
N GLY A 684 -3.78 -62.51 -62.77
CA GLY A 684 -2.86 -63.32 -61.96
C GLY A 684 -3.08 -64.82 -62.10
N GLU A 685 -2.25 -65.59 -61.41
CA GLU A 685 -2.29 -67.07 -61.47
C GLU A 685 -3.39 -67.69 -60.60
N LYS A 686 -3.94 -66.97 -59.62
CA LYS A 686 -4.96 -67.47 -58.68
C LYS A 686 -6.08 -66.48 -58.47
N LEU A 687 -7.30 -67.01 -58.40
CA LEU A 687 -8.51 -66.22 -58.24
C LEU A 687 -8.62 -65.82 -56.75
N PRO A 688 -8.61 -64.52 -56.42
CA PRO A 688 -8.75 -64.07 -55.04
C PRO A 688 -10.16 -64.32 -54.47
N VAL A 689 -10.31 -64.06 -53.18
CA VAL A 689 -11.64 -64.00 -52.55
C VAL A 689 -12.40 -62.81 -53.14
N TYR A 690 -13.70 -62.97 -53.41
CA TYR A 690 -14.53 -61.90 -53.96
C TYR A 690 -14.46 -60.64 -53.09
N MET A 691 -14.17 -59.52 -53.75
CA MET A 691 -14.22 -58.17 -53.18
C MET A 691 -14.70 -57.21 -54.28
N GLU A 692 -15.54 -56.25 -53.92
CA GLU A 692 -15.94 -55.15 -54.82
C GLU A 692 -14.72 -54.33 -55.23
N ASN A 693 -14.78 -53.65 -56.37
CA ASN A 693 -13.72 -52.71 -56.74
C ASN A 693 -13.67 -51.58 -55.68
N PRO A 694 -12.48 -51.12 -55.25
CA PRO A 694 -12.37 -50.06 -54.26
C PRO A 694 -13.13 -48.77 -54.62
N LYS A 695 -13.31 -48.49 -55.93
CA LYS A 695 -14.12 -47.38 -56.44
C LYS A 695 -15.62 -47.50 -56.14
N ASP A 696 -16.11 -48.70 -55.82
CA ASP A 696 -17.51 -48.98 -55.48
C ASP A 696 -17.74 -49.15 -53.95
N ILE A 697 -16.66 -49.35 -53.16
CA ILE A 697 -16.73 -49.63 -51.72
C ILE A 697 -16.91 -48.36 -50.89
N VAL A 698 -16.35 -47.21 -51.31
CA VAL A 698 -16.52 -45.91 -50.64
C VAL A 698 -16.29 -44.75 -51.62
N ASN A 699 -16.95 -43.62 -51.29
CA ASN A 699 -17.12 -42.36 -52.01
C ASN A 699 -15.88 -41.81 -52.78
N TYR A 700 -15.54 -42.42 -53.92
CA TYR A 700 -14.42 -42.02 -54.78
C TYR A 700 -14.58 -40.59 -55.29
N ASP A 701 -15.79 -40.16 -55.67
CA ASP A 701 -16.04 -38.81 -56.18
C ASP A 701 -15.97 -37.74 -55.08
N ALA A 702 -16.37 -38.01 -53.83
CA ALA A 702 -16.16 -37.06 -52.74
C ALA A 702 -14.74 -37.12 -52.17
N MET A 703 -14.03 -38.25 -52.20
CA MET A 703 -12.60 -38.25 -51.90
C MET A 703 -11.83 -37.46 -52.97
N VAL A 704 -12.20 -37.54 -54.25
CA VAL A 704 -11.62 -36.69 -55.30
C VAL A 704 -11.99 -35.22 -55.08
N LYS A 705 -13.19 -34.91 -54.60
CA LYS A 705 -13.60 -33.52 -54.29
C LYS A 705 -12.96 -32.97 -53.01
N GLU A 706 -12.77 -33.80 -51.99
CA GLU A 706 -12.18 -33.44 -50.71
C GLU A 706 -10.64 -33.46 -50.79
N VAL A 707 -10.05 -34.31 -51.63
CA VAL A 707 -8.65 -34.25 -52.05
C VAL A 707 -8.46 -33.12 -53.04
N ALA A 708 -9.39 -32.80 -53.95
CA ALA A 708 -9.32 -31.56 -54.73
C ALA A 708 -9.43 -30.35 -53.83
N ASP A 709 -10.27 -30.32 -52.79
CA ASP A 709 -10.32 -29.21 -51.83
C ASP A 709 -9.11 -29.18 -50.88
N ARG A 710 -8.56 -30.34 -50.49
CA ARG A 710 -7.30 -30.43 -49.72
C ARG A 710 -6.08 -30.18 -50.57
N VAL A 711 -6.08 -30.46 -51.86
CA VAL A 711 -5.03 -30.15 -52.85
C VAL A 711 -5.21 -28.73 -53.35
N THR A 712 -6.40 -28.13 -53.36
CA THR A 712 -6.57 -26.70 -53.63
C THR A 712 -6.24 -25.88 -52.38
N LYS A 713 -6.48 -26.39 -51.17
CA LYS A 713 -5.94 -25.80 -49.92
C LYS A 713 -4.47 -26.13 -49.70
N SER A 714 -3.99 -27.32 -50.09
CA SER A 714 -2.58 -27.67 -49.98
C SER A 714 -1.78 -27.12 -51.13
N GLU A 715 -2.31 -26.84 -52.31
CA GLU A 715 -1.69 -26.08 -53.41
C GLU A 715 -1.94 -24.59 -53.24
N PHE A 716 -2.95 -24.10 -52.54
CA PHE A 716 -2.89 -22.72 -52.04
C PHE A 716 -1.73 -22.59 -51.03
N ASN A 717 -1.56 -23.58 -50.15
CA ASN A 717 -0.41 -23.64 -49.26
C ASN A 717 0.90 -24.09 -49.95
N THR A 718 0.87 -24.80 -51.10
CA THR A 718 2.06 -25.32 -51.81
C THR A 718 2.43 -24.44 -53.00
N VAL A 719 1.53 -23.63 -53.56
CA VAL A 719 1.86 -22.52 -54.46
C VAL A 719 2.49 -21.42 -53.63
N ASN A 720 1.96 -21.13 -52.44
CA ASN A 720 2.70 -20.30 -51.47
C ASN A 720 4.01 -20.99 -51.02
N SER A 721 4.01 -22.31 -50.79
CA SER A 721 5.24 -23.06 -50.51
C SER A 721 6.16 -23.27 -51.74
N SER A 722 5.74 -23.01 -52.99
CA SER A 722 6.52 -23.18 -54.25
C SER A 722 7.01 -21.87 -54.83
N TYR A 723 6.34 -20.76 -54.52
CA TYR A 723 7.00 -19.47 -54.48
C TYR A 723 8.08 -19.49 -53.39
N ASP A 724 7.80 -20.08 -52.21
CA ASP A 724 8.84 -20.35 -51.23
C ASP A 724 9.84 -21.42 -51.67
N THR A 725 9.50 -22.48 -52.44
CA THR A 725 10.52 -23.47 -52.88
C THR A 725 11.33 -23.02 -54.09
N LYS A 726 10.84 -22.15 -54.98
CA LYS A 726 11.72 -21.45 -55.94
C LYS A 726 12.64 -20.46 -55.23
N LEU A 727 12.19 -19.84 -54.15
CA LEU A 727 13.02 -19.01 -53.28
C LEU A 727 13.96 -19.85 -52.39
N THR A 728 13.58 -21.07 -52.00
CA THR A 728 14.36 -22.02 -51.16
C THR A 728 15.35 -22.85 -51.98
N GLN A 729 15.10 -23.11 -53.26
CA GLN A 729 16.09 -23.71 -54.17
C GLN A 729 17.23 -22.72 -54.50
N THR A 730 17.00 -21.42 -54.23
CA THR A 730 18.04 -20.37 -54.30
C THR A 730 18.81 -20.23 -52.97
N ASN A 731 18.32 -20.82 -51.87
CA ASN A 731 18.83 -20.61 -50.50
C ASN A 731 19.12 -21.90 -49.69
N GLN A 732 19.15 -23.08 -50.32
CA GLN A 732 19.83 -24.26 -49.75
C GLN A 732 21.04 -24.60 -50.62
N GLU A 733 22.17 -24.70 -49.94
CA GLU A 733 23.51 -24.84 -50.50
C GLU A 733 23.62 -25.77 -51.71
N ILE A 734 24.35 -25.26 -52.69
CA ILE A 734 25.27 -26.02 -53.54
C ILE A 734 25.74 -27.27 -52.80
N ASN A 735 25.42 -28.44 -53.34
CA ASN A 735 26.11 -29.68 -52.98
C ASN A 735 27.62 -29.46 -53.20
N LEU A 736 28.37 -29.12 -52.16
CA LEU A 736 29.81 -29.35 -52.07
C LEU A 736 30.04 -30.85 -51.89
N ARG A 737 29.53 -31.66 -52.84
CA ARG A 737 30.19 -32.91 -53.17
C ARG A 737 31.22 -32.55 -54.23
N ALA A 738 32.48 -32.48 -53.81
CA ALA A 738 33.58 -32.72 -54.72
C ALA A 738 33.37 -34.11 -55.33
N LYS A 739 32.68 -34.18 -56.47
CA LYS A 739 32.84 -35.28 -57.40
C LYS A 739 34.26 -35.13 -57.92
N SER A 740 35.15 -35.99 -57.42
CA SER A 740 36.46 -36.29 -57.98
C SER A 740 36.33 -36.95 -59.37
N THR A 741 35.59 -36.32 -60.27
CA THR A 741 35.43 -36.73 -61.66
C THR A 741 35.60 -35.48 -62.50
N ASP A 742 36.86 -35.14 -62.73
CA ASP A 742 37.38 -34.69 -64.03
C ASP A 742 38.77 -34.06 -63.82
N VAL A 743 39.72 -34.90 -63.38
CA VAL A 743 41.13 -34.71 -63.71
C VAL A 743 41.65 -36.08 -64.10
N TYR A 744 41.70 -36.33 -65.40
CA TYR A 744 42.84 -36.85 -66.16
C TYR A 744 42.33 -37.36 -67.51
N THR A 745 42.38 -36.48 -68.52
CA THR A 745 43.04 -36.89 -69.75
C THR A 745 44.39 -36.20 -69.75
N LYS A 746 45.44 -37.01 -69.52
CA LYS A 746 46.72 -36.81 -70.17
C LYS A 746 46.41 -36.50 -71.62
N ASP A 747 46.64 -35.28 -72.06
CA ASP A 747 47.53 -35.00 -73.16
C ASP A 747 47.54 -33.49 -73.41
N GLU A 748 48.72 -33.03 -73.84
CA GLU A 748 49.01 -31.74 -74.46
C GLU A 748 49.28 -30.55 -73.53
N GLY A 749 50.54 -30.10 -73.57
CA GLY A 749 50.79 -28.67 -73.76
C GLY A 749 51.61 -27.95 -72.71
N ASP A 750 52.90 -28.28 -72.62
CA ASP A 750 54.04 -27.40 -72.35
C ASP A 750 53.91 -26.22 -71.37
N GLY A 751 54.46 -26.47 -70.18
CA GLY A 751 55.48 -25.64 -69.53
C GLY A 751 55.46 -24.12 -69.77
N ARG A 752 54.98 -23.39 -68.75
CA ARG A 752 55.65 -22.19 -68.20
C ARG A 752 55.04 -21.82 -66.84
N TYR A 753 55.94 -21.63 -65.88
CA TYR A 753 55.70 -21.15 -64.53
C TYR A 753 54.91 -19.83 -64.50
N GLY A 754 54.08 -19.66 -63.47
CA GLY A 754 53.43 -18.38 -63.21
C GLY A 754 52.72 -18.31 -61.86
N SER A 755 53.53 -18.22 -60.79
CA SER A 755 53.20 -17.58 -59.50
C SER A 755 52.04 -18.09 -58.63
N LYS A 756 52.44 -18.53 -57.42
CA LYS A 756 51.70 -18.46 -56.15
C LYS A 756 50.43 -19.31 -56.04
N ALA A 757 50.65 -20.52 -55.54
CA ALA A 757 49.88 -21.01 -54.42
C ALA A 757 49.95 -19.97 -53.26
N VAL A 758 48.85 -19.27 -53.01
CA VAL A 758 48.47 -18.80 -51.67
C VAL A 758 46.95 -18.84 -51.63
N VAL A 759 46.40 -19.77 -50.87
CA VAL A 759 45.01 -19.72 -50.41
C VAL A 759 44.98 -18.65 -49.31
N ASP A 760 44.87 -17.39 -49.71
CA ASP A 760 44.56 -16.30 -48.81
C ASP A 760 43.05 -16.14 -48.81
N ARG A 761 42.43 -16.63 -47.73
CA ARG A 761 41.18 -16.14 -47.14
C ARG A 761 40.18 -15.53 -48.14
N HIS A 762 39.22 -16.34 -48.57
CA HIS A 762 37.98 -15.81 -49.15
C HIS A 762 37.07 -15.33 -48.01
N GLU A 763 37.10 -14.03 -47.73
CA GLU A 763 35.94 -13.33 -47.19
C GLU A 763 34.84 -13.37 -48.25
N SER A 764 33.72 -14.00 -47.91
CA SER A 764 32.48 -13.90 -48.69
C SER A 764 31.53 -13.00 -47.91
N GLU A 765 31.41 -11.76 -48.37
CA GLU A 765 30.40 -10.79 -47.93
C GLU A 765 29.02 -11.28 -48.39
N LEU A 766 28.08 -11.42 -47.46
CA LEU A 766 26.73 -11.93 -47.70
C LEU A 766 25.70 -10.82 -47.42
N LYS A 767 25.11 -10.27 -48.49
CA LYS A 767 23.90 -9.45 -48.46
C LYS A 767 22.69 -10.39 -48.51
N VAL A 768 21.90 -10.49 -47.43
CA VAL A 768 20.68 -11.31 -47.39
C VAL A 768 19.49 -10.49 -46.89
N ASN A 769 18.42 -10.51 -47.70
CA ASN A 769 17.13 -9.88 -47.47
C ASN A 769 16.39 -10.51 -46.28
N ALA A 770 15.68 -9.65 -45.55
CA ALA A 770 14.95 -9.96 -44.32
C ALA A 770 13.72 -10.83 -44.55
N GLN A 771 13.67 -12.02 -43.93
CA GLN A 771 12.53 -12.56 -43.16
C GLN A 771 12.89 -13.94 -42.55
N GLU A 772 12.92 -13.99 -41.22
CA GLU A 772 12.93 -15.14 -40.28
C GLU A 772 14.15 -16.10 -40.25
N ILE A 773 15.11 -15.77 -39.36
CA ILE A 773 16.19 -16.64 -38.90
C ILE A 773 15.77 -17.31 -37.58
N SER A 774 15.48 -18.61 -37.58
CA SER A 774 15.42 -19.44 -36.36
C SER A 774 16.76 -20.16 -36.15
N LEU A 775 17.72 -19.48 -35.52
CA LEU A 775 19.00 -20.07 -35.10
C LEU A 775 18.79 -20.92 -33.83
N ARG A 776 18.63 -22.24 -33.98
CA ARG A 776 18.72 -23.19 -32.87
C ARG A 776 20.17 -23.65 -32.73
N VAL A 777 20.97 -22.95 -31.92
CA VAL A 777 22.36 -23.37 -31.61
C VAL A 777 22.29 -24.46 -30.54
N LYS A 778 22.63 -25.71 -30.91
CA LYS A 778 22.90 -26.78 -29.94
C LYS A 778 24.41 -26.86 -29.75
N ASP A 779 24.89 -26.31 -28.64
CA ASP A 779 26.07 -26.85 -27.96
C ASP A 779 25.95 -26.59 -26.45
N ASN A 780 26.06 -27.66 -25.65
CA ASN A 780 26.09 -27.70 -24.18
C ASN A 780 25.18 -26.74 -23.36
N GLU A 781 23.94 -27.19 -23.12
CA GLU A 781 23.13 -26.91 -21.90
C GLU A 781 22.50 -25.51 -21.67
N ILE A 782 22.22 -24.66 -22.66
CA ILE A 782 21.30 -23.52 -22.42
C ILE A 782 20.27 -23.38 -23.56
N ALA A 783 19.01 -23.67 -23.25
CA ALA A 783 17.88 -23.44 -24.14
C ALA A 783 17.53 -21.94 -24.17
N ALA A 784 17.91 -21.25 -25.25
CA ALA A 784 17.34 -19.94 -25.60
C ALA A 784 16.48 -20.09 -26.86
N LYS A 785 15.17 -19.78 -26.76
CA LYS A 785 14.28 -19.62 -27.92
C LYS A 785 14.23 -18.12 -28.24
N LEU A 786 14.67 -17.74 -29.43
CA LEU A 786 14.51 -16.39 -29.98
C LEU A 786 13.31 -16.43 -30.93
N ASN A 787 12.19 -15.78 -30.59
CA ASN A 787 11.00 -15.73 -31.44
C ASN A 787 10.79 -14.29 -31.92
N LEU A 788 11.03 -14.03 -33.21
CA LEU A 788 10.96 -12.71 -33.83
C LEU A 788 9.72 -12.65 -34.71
N THR A 789 8.85 -11.66 -34.51
CA THR A 789 7.77 -11.29 -35.43
C THR A 789 8.06 -9.91 -36.01
N ALA A 790 7.32 -9.48 -37.06
CA ALA A 790 7.52 -8.21 -37.74
C ALA A 790 7.41 -6.95 -36.82
N GLN A 791 6.96 -7.10 -35.57
CA GLN A 791 6.75 -6.00 -34.62
C GLN A 791 7.34 -6.23 -33.21
N THR A 792 7.65 -7.48 -32.82
CA THR A 792 8.21 -7.77 -31.47
C THR A 792 9.18 -8.96 -31.48
N ALA A 793 10.22 -8.87 -30.64
CA ALA A 793 11.20 -9.92 -30.39
C ALA A 793 11.05 -10.47 -28.97
N LEU A 794 10.57 -11.71 -28.82
CA LEU A 794 10.54 -12.40 -27.52
C LEU A 794 11.84 -13.20 -27.34
N ILE A 795 12.69 -12.75 -26.40
CA ILE A 795 13.97 -13.39 -26.06
C ILE A 795 13.84 -14.09 -24.72
N GLN A 796 13.69 -15.42 -24.73
CA GLN A 796 13.64 -16.23 -23.51
C GLN A 796 14.98 -16.96 -23.34
N ALA A 797 15.88 -16.37 -22.54
CA ALA A 797 17.19 -16.94 -22.23
C ALA A 797 17.55 -16.67 -20.75
N PRO A 798 18.28 -17.58 -20.06
CA PRO A 798 18.72 -17.37 -18.69
C PRO A 798 19.66 -16.16 -18.49
N LYS A 799 20.39 -15.78 -19.54
CA LYS A 799 21.25 -14.58 -19.57
C LYS A 799 21.22 -13.98 -20.98
N ILE A 800 20.98 -12.67 -21.07
CA ILE A 800 21.04 -11.90 -22.32
C ILE A 800 22.23 -10.95 -22.19
N ASN A 801 23.24 -11.09 -23.03
CA ASN A 801 24.39 -10.19 -23.06
C ASN A 801 24.15 -9.12 -24.13
N LEU A 802 23.88 -7.88 -23.70
CA LEU A 802 23.65 -6.74 -24.59
C LEU A 802 24.94 -5.91 -24.62
N ASP A 803 25.60 -5.84 -25.78
CA ASP A 803 26.82 -5.07 -26.00
C ASP A 803 26.55 -4.01 -27.08
N GLY A 804 26.32 -2.74 -26.67
CA GLY A 804 25.91 -1.63 -27.54
C GLY A 804 24.95 -0.62 -26.90
N TYR A 805 24.50 0.39 -27.66
CA TYR A 805 23.49 1.35 -27.22
C TYR A 805 22.08 0.73 -27.31
N VAL A 806 21.38 0.61 -26.18
CA VAL A 806 20.04 -0.02 -26.08
C VAL A 806 19.06 0.97 -25.47
N GLU A 807 18.04 1.37 -26.23
CA GLU A 807 16.92 2.18 -25.72
C GLU A 807 15.81 1.25 -25.19
N ALA A 808 15.54 1.32 -23.88
CA ALA A 808 14.49 0.52 -23.25
C ALA A 808 13.39 1.43 -22.68
N LYS A 809 12.15 1.33 -23.21
CA LYS A 809 11.01 2.13 -22.72
C LYS A 809 10.57 1.75 -21.30
N HIS A 810 10.76 0.49 -20.90
CA HIS A 810 10.52 0.00 -19.53
C HIS A 810 11.41 -1.22 -19.24
N ILE A 811 11.86 -1.36 -17.99
CA ILE A 811 12.64 -2.52 -17.52
C ILE A 811 11.93 -3.10 -16.29
N LYS A 812 11.40 -4.33 -16.41
CA LYS A 812 10.83 -5.08 -15.28
C LYS A 812 11.83 -6.17 -14.88
N THR A 813 12.54 -5.97 -13.77
CA THR A 813 13.60 -6.86 -13.29
C THR A 813 13.58 -6.93 -11.76
N GLY A 814 14.10 -8.02 -11.19
CA GLY A 814 14.19 -8.19 -9.73
C GLY A 814 15.26 -7.29 -9.11
N SER A 815 16.52 -7.40 -9.54
CA SER A 815 17.63 -6.59 -9.03
C SER A 815 18.62 -6.22 -10.14
N LEU A 816 18.94 -4.93 -10.29
CA LEU A 816 20.00 -4.46 -11.17
C LEU A 816 21.33 -4.39 -10.39
N LYS A 817 22.32 -5.20 -10.77
CA LYS A 817 23.64 -5.24 -10.12
C LYS A 817 24.71 -4.72 -11.08
N GLY A 818 25.54 -3.77 -10.63
CA GLY A 818 26.68 -3.27 -11.40
C GLY A 818 26.33 -2.33 -12.56
N VAL A 819 25.12 -1.77 -12.60
CA VAL A 819 24.69 -0.83 -13.65
C VAL A 819 24.87 0.63 -13.20
N VAL A 820 25.08 1.52 -14.16
CA VAL A 820 25.00 2.97 -13.99
C VAL A 820 23.76 3.45 -14.73
N ILE A 821 22.83 4.10 -14.02
CA ILE A 821 21.62 4.67 -14.62
C ILE A 821 21.76 6.18 -14.58
N MET A 822 21.66 6.83 -15.73
CA MET A 822 21.69 8.29 -15.83
C MET A 822 20.45 8.77 -16.60
N THR A 823 19.92 9.93 -16.21
CA THR A 823 18.81 10.57 -16.95
C THR A 823 19.29 11.40 -18.14
N GLU A 824 20.60 11.52 -18.33
CA GLU A 824 21.24 12.29 -19.40
C GLU A 824 22.67 11.77 -19.65
N ASP A 825 23.30 12.15 -20.76
CA ASP A 825 24.68 11.81 -21.07
C ASP A 825 25.67 12.29 -19.98
N PRO A 826 26.70 11.50 -19.61
CA PRO A 826 27.72 11.88 -18.63
C PRO A 826 28.45 13.21 -18.91
N SER A 827 28.50 13.63 -20.18
CA SER A 827 29.11 14.88 -20.62
C SER A 827 28.14 16.08 -20.67
N SER A 828 26.85 15.84 -20.40
CA SER A 828 25.83 16.88 -20.49
C SER A 828 25.93 17.91 -19.38
N SER A 829 25.73 19.18 -19.76
CA SER A 829 25.60 20.30 -18.84
C SER A 829 24.19 20.43 -18.25
N ASN A 830 23.20 19.68 -18.77
CA ASN A 830 21.84 19.68 -18.27
C ASN A 830 21.76 19.07 -16.86
N ASN A 831 20.70 19.44 -16.12
CA ASN A 831 20.42 18.86 -14.82
C ASN A 831 20.03 17.39 -15.01
N HIS A 832 20.72 16.49 -14.32
CA HIS A 832 20.50 15.06 -14.45
C HIS A 832 20.78 14.31 -13.15
N MET A 833 20.30 13.07 -13.08
CA MET A 833 20.52 12.17 -11.95
C MET A 833 21.39 11.01 -12.41
N ARG A 834 22.33 10.58 -11.57
CA ARG A 834 23.20 9.42 -11.79
C ARG A 834 23.10 8.47 -10.62
N LEU A 835 22.73 7.21 -10.86
CA LEU A 835 22.76 6.12 -9.90
C LEU A 835 23.93 5.19 -10.24
N GLU A 836 24.93 5.10 -9.37
CA GLU A 836 26.11 4.22 -9.53
C GLU A 836 26.52 3.61 -8.19
N LYS A 837 26.83 2.30 -8.16
CA LYS A 837 27.42 1.61 -6.98
C LYS A 837 26.70 1.93 -5.66
N GLN A 838 25.36 1.97 -5.71
CA GLN A 838 24.45 2.28 -4.58
C GLN A 838 24.37 3.75 -4.15
N ASN A 839 24.93 4.67 -4.92
CA ASN A 839 24.90 6.10 -4.67
C ASN A 839 24.09 6.83 -5.76
N LEU A 840 23.24 7.76 -5.35
CA LEU A 840 22.50 8.67 -6.21
C LEU A 840 23.15 10.06 -6.16
N THR A 841 23.65 10.54 -7.29
CA THR A 841 24.26 11.86 -7.42
C THR A 841 23.40 12.73 -8.33
N LEU A 842 23.07 13.93 -7.87
CA LEU A 842 22.40 14.97 -8.65
C LEU A 842 23.45 15.84 -9.32
N TYR A 843 23.35 16.01 -10.62
CA TYR A 843 24.19 16.91 -11.39
C TYR A 843 23.39 18.11 -11.87
N GLY A 844 24.02 19.27 -11.88
CA GLY A 844 23.50 20.47 -12.52
C GLY A 844 24.65 21.33 -13.03
N THR A 845 24.51 21.87 -14.25
CA THR A 845 25.58 22.62 -14.93
C THR A 845 26.89 21.82 -15.07
N GLY A 846 26.79 20.50 -15.28
CA GLY A 846 27.94 19.60 -15.40
C GLY A 846 28.74 19.39 -14.09
N ARG A 847 28.20 19.78 -12.93
CA ARG A 847 28.82 19.56 -11.61
C ARG A 847 27.87 18.83 -10.69
N SER A 848 28.42 18.06 -9.75
CA SER A 848 27.59 17.47 -8.69
C SER A 848 27.01 18.56 -7.79
N ARG A 849 25.72 18.45 -7.50
CA ARG A 849 24.90 19.35 -6.68
C ARG A 849 24.20 18.63 -5.55
N GLY A 850 24.27 17.30 -5.51
CA GLY A 850 23.79 16.53 -4.39
C GLY A 850 24.23 15.09 -4.47
N TYR A 851 24.28 14.44 -3.32
CA TYR A 851 24.69 13.05 -3.17
C TYR A 851 23.82 12.39 -2.10
N LEU A 852 23.36 11.18 -2.37
CA LEU A 852 22.73 10.28 -1.41
C LEU A 852 23.35 8.90 -1.57
N GLY A 853 24.04 8.39 -0.56
CA GLY A 853 24.71 7.10 -0.70
C GLY A 853 25.54 6.65 0.48
N PHE A 854 26.21 5.52 0.29
CA PHE A 854 27.14 4.92 1.26
C PHE A 854 28.57 5.34 0.94
N VAL A 855 29.23 5.89 1.95
CA VAL A 855 30.63 6.28 1.88
C VAL A 855 31.44 5.29 2.71
N PRO A 856 32.32 4.49 2.08
CA PRO A 856 33.22 3.62 2.82
C PRO A 856 34.25 4.45 3.58
N THR A 857 34.49 4.10 4.83
CA THR A 857 35.56 4.67 5.65
C THR A 857 36.79 3.76 5.64
N THR A 858 37.94 4.29 6.04
CA THR A 858 39.22 3.53 6.07
C THR A 858 39.24 2.39 7.09
N ASP A 859 38.34 2.38 8.06
CA ASP A 859 38.23 1.35 9.10
C ASP A 859 37.24 0.23 8.77
N GLY A 860 36.64 0.25 7.58
CA GLY A 860 35.68 -0.76 7.13
C GLY A 860 34.24 -0.51 7.60
N SER A 861 33.97 0.60 8.29
CA SER A 861 32.60 1.08 8.53
C SER A 861 32.04 1.81 7.30
N PHE A 862 30.75 2.15 7.34
CA PHE A 862 30.08 2.91 6.30
C PHE A 862 29.44 4.15 6.91
N THR A 863 29.52 5.25 6.19
CA THR A 863 28.78 6.48 6.49
C THR A 863 27.68 6.64 5.47
N GLU A 864 26.44 6.58 5.90
CA GLU A 864 25.30 7.00 5.08
C GLU A 864 25.25 8.52 5.06
N ALA A 865 25.25 9.12 3.88
CA ALA A 865 25.25 10.58 3.76
C ALA A 865 24.26 11.09 2.72
N LEU A 866 23.60 12.20 3.06
CA LEU A 866 22.90 13.09 2.14
C LEU A 866 23.63 14.44 2.14
N VAL A 867 24.16 14.83 0.99
CA VAL A 867 24.85 16.10 0.77
C VAL A 867 24.08 16.92 -0.25
N LEU A 868 23.80 18.18 0.04
CA LEU A 868 23.19 19.14 -0.89
C LEU A 868 24.16 20.29 -1.13
N GLY A 869 24.36 20.63 -2.40
CA GLY A 869 25.32 21.63 -2.87
C GLY A 869 26.54 21.04 -3.58
N ASN A 870 26.93 19.79 -3.25
CA ASN A 870 28.08 19.11 -3.84
C ASN A 870 27.97 17.56 -3.72
N ASP A 871 28.93 16.83 -4.27
CA ASP A 871 29.16 15.41 -4.01
C ASP A 871 29.83 15.20 -2.65
N TYR A 872 29.58 14.07 -1.98
CA TYR A 872 30.30 13.69 -0.77
C TYR A 872 31.80 13.58 -1.03
N SER A 873 32.21 13.08 -2.20
CA SER A 873 33.63 12.95 -2.55
C SER A 873 34.34 14.32 -2.74
N GLY A 874 33.60 15.37 -3.11
CA GLY A 874 34.17 16.64 -3.57
C GLY A 874 34.67 16.61 -5.02
N ALA A 875 34.29 15.61 -5.82
CA ALA A 875 34.61 15.55 -7.24
C ALA A 875 34.06 16.77 -7.98
N GLY A 876 34.95 17.73 -8.30
CA GLY A 876 34.61 18.99 -8.97
C GLY A 876 34.72 20.27 -8.11
N GLY A 877 35.15 20.18 -6.84
CA GLY A 877 35.40 21.37 -6.01
C GLY A 877 35.48 21.12 -4.49
N SER A 878 35.44 22.20 -3.71
CA SER A 878 35.36 22.14 -2.24
C SER A 878 33.96 21.70 -1.78
N VAL A 879 33.86 20.87 -0.74
CA VAL A 879 32.58 20.54 -0.08
C VAL A 879 32.05 21.67 0.79
N ASN A 880 32.79 22.77 0.94
CA ASN A 880 32.39 23.91 1.77
C ASN A 880 30.99 24.40 1.44
N ASP A 881 30.28 24.82 2.48
CA ASP A 881 28.93 25.38 2.43
C ASP A 881 27.85 24.41 1.94
N SER A 882 28.22 23.14 1.69
CA SER A 882 27.24 22.09 1.42
C SER A 882 26.50 21.73 2.70
N LEU A 883 25.19 21.53 2.60
CA LEU A 883 24.42 20.94 3.69
C LEU A 883 24.70 19.44 3.72
N VAL A 884 25.08 18.92 4.88
CA VAL A 884 25.46 17.52 5.07
C VAL A 884 24.64 16.93 6.20
N LEU A 885 23.95 15.83 5.90
CA LEU A 885 23.40 14.90 6.86
C LEU A 885 24.20 13.62 6.75
N ASP A 886 24.84 13.20 7.83
CA ASP A 886 25.60 11.96 7.87
C ASP A 886 25.29 11.13 9.11
N HIS A 887 25.37 9.82 8.93
CA HIS A 887 25.24 8.83 9.98
C HIS A 887 26.33 7.79 9.78
N THR A 888 27.00 7.41 10.85
CA THR A 888 28.07 6.41 10.82
C THR A 888 27.74 5.34 11.85
N THR A 889 27.69 4.09 11.41
CA THR A 889 27.62 2.92 12.30
C THR A 889 29.01 2.27 12.37
N PRO A 890 29.70 2.28 13.51
CA PRO A 890 31.10 1.83 13.61
C PRO A 890 31.33 0.36 13.22
N SER A 891 30.32 -0.51 13.38
CA SER A 891 30.37 -1.89 12.87
C SER A 891 28.96 -2.44 12.63
N ALA A 892 28.84 -3.46 11.76
CA ALA A 892 27.55 -4.11 11.45
C ALA A 892 26.84 -4.75 12.66
N THR A 893 27.51 -4.86 13.82
CA THR A 893 26.96 -5.45 15.04
C THR A 893 26.84 -4.46 16.19
N ASN A 894 27.48 -3.28 16.10
CA ASN A 894 27.52 -2.30 17.19
C ASN A 894 26.79 -0.99 16.82
N PHE A 895 25.45 -1.05 16.86
CA PHE A 895 24.57 0.11 16.72
C PHE A 895 24.58 1.04 17.94
N THR A 896 25.19 0.61 19.06
CA THR A 896 25.18 1.38 20.31
C THR A 896 26.17 2.54 20.31
N GLU A 897 27.07 2.58 19.32
CA GLU A 897 28.07 3.62 19.15
C GLU A 897 27.81 4.48 17.89
N SER A 898 26.64 4.33 17.26
CA SER A 898 26.27 5.13 16.09
C SER A 898 26.26 6.61 16.42
N VAL A 899 26.73 7.40 15.45
CA VAL A 899 26.76 8.86 15.52
C VAL A 899 26.05 9.43 14.29
N ALA A 900 25.34 10.54 14.47
CA ALA A 900 24.69 11.26 13.38
C ALA A 900 24.92 12.76 13.50
N SER A 901 24.94 13.48 12.38
CA SER A 901 24.93 14.93 12.41
C SER A 901 24.26 15.55 11.19
N ILE A 902 23.77 16.78 11.37
CA ILE A 902 23.24 17.64 10.31
C ILE A 902 23.89 19.02 10.41
N GLY A 903 24.45 19.54 9.33
CA GLY A 903 25.00 20.88 9.32
C GLY A 903 25.75 21.28 8.06
N LEU A 904 26.35 22.46 8.11
CA LEU A 904 27.09 23.05 6.98
C LEU A 904 28.54 22.60 6.98
N ALA A 905 28.99 22.07 5.85
CA ALA A 905 30.36 21.63 5.64
C ALA A 905 31.33 22.82 5.60
N SER A 906 32.51 22.65 6.21
CA SER A 906 33.58 23.64 6.27
C SER A 906 34.92 23.10 5.76
N GLY A 907 34.90 21.90 5.18
CA GLY A 907 36.06 21.24 4.60
C GLY A 907 36.06 19.74 4.88
N LYS A 908 37.22 19.12 4.75
CA LYS A 908 37.44 17.70 5.09
C LYS A 908 38.65 17.54 5.97
N ASP A 909 38.64 16.49 6.80
CA ASP A 909 39.83 16.05 7.53
C ASP A 909 40.76 15.21 6.65
N ALA A 910 41.93 14.83 7.18
CA ALA A 910 42.92 14.01 6.47
C ALA A 910 42.43 12.58 6.16
N LYS A 911 41.35 12.12 6.80
CA LYS A 911 40.72 10.81 6.56
C LYS A 911 39.57 10.89 5.54
N GLY A 912 39.26 12.10 5.06
CA GLY A 912 38.21 12.34 4.08
C GLY A 912 36.82 12.58 4.68
N ASN A 913 36.68 12.65 6.01
CA ASN A 913 35.41 12.97 6.67
C ASN A 913 35.09 14.46 6.52
N ILE A 914 33.81 14.80 6.35
CA ILE A 914 33.39 16.19 6.22
C ILE A 914 33.39 16.89 7.58
N LEU A 915 34.18 17.96 7.68
CA LEU A 915 34.17 18.88 8.82
C LEU A 915 32.99 19.84 8.69
N LYS A 916 32.38 20.25 9.81
CA LYS A 916 31.22 21.14 9.83
C LYS A 916 31.47 22.39 10.69
N SER A 917 31.06 23.56 10.21
CA SER A 917 31.18 24.85 10.92
C SER A 917 30.00 25.11 11.86
N SER A 918 28.79 24.79 11.41
CA SER A 918 27.55 24.90 12.20
C SER A 918 26.72 23.64 12.01
N TYR A 919 26.46 22.90 13.10
CA TYR A 919 25.82 21.59 13.04
C TYR A 919 25.18 21.16 14.36
N ILE A 920 24.22 20.25 14.24
CA ILE A 920 23.65 19.47 15.34
C ILE A 920 24.25 18.07 15.27
N SER A 921 24.78 17.56 16.38
CA SER A 921 25.31 16.19 16.46
C SER A 921 24.58 15.36 17.51
N PHE A 922 24.35 14.11 17.18
CA PHE A 922 23.74 13.09 18.02
C PHE A 922 24.76 12.00 18.28
N THR A 923 25.04 11.73 19.55
CA THR A 923 26.04 10.75 19.97
C THR A 923 25.48 9.90 21.09
N ARG A 924 25.74 8.59 21.05
CA ARG A 924 25.40 7.66 22.15
C ARG A 924 26.61 7.28 23.00
N TYR A 925 27.83 7.39 22.45
CA TYR A 925 29.07 7.05 23.16
C TYR A 925 29.26 7.94 24.40
N GLY A 926 29.31 7.32 25.59
CA GLY A 926 29.41 8.03 26.88
C GLY A 926 28.09 8.62 27.41
N GLY A 927 26.94 8.26 26.81
CA GLY A 927 25.58 8.72 27.18
C GLY A 927 24.80 9.23 25.96
N THR A 928 23.47 9.24 26.03
CA THR A 928 22.61 9.82 24.99
C THR A 928 22.70 11.34 25.00
N LYS A 929 23.35 11.93 24.00
CA LYS A 929 23.62 13.37 23.93
C LYS A 929 23.26 13.94 22.56
N MET A 930 22.59 15.10 22.57
CA MET A 930 22.50 16.02 21.44
C MET A 930 23.38 17.24 21.73
N ALA A 931 24.10 17.76 20.73
CA ALA A 931 24.85 19.01 20.85
C ALA A 931 24.59 19.92 19.66
N LEU A 932 24.25 21.18 19.93
CA LEU A 932 24.21 22.26 18.96
C LEU A 932 25.58 22.96 18.98
N LYS A 933 26.24 23.06 17.83
CA LYS A 933 27.59 23.62 17.70
C LYS A 933 27.64 24.62 16.55
N SER A 934 28.31 25.74 16.78
CA SER A 934 28.56 26.78 15.77
C SER A 934 29.95 27.36 16.01
N THR A 935 30.70 27.62 14.93
CA THR A 935 31.90 28.47 14.97
C THR A 935 31.55 29.95 15.10
N GLY A 936 30.34 30.34 14.71
CA GLY A 936 29.79 31.70 14.84
C GLY A 936 28.85 31.86 16.04
N SER A 937 28.01 32.90 16.03
CA SER A 937 26.94 33.08 17.03
C SER A 937 25.84 32.02 16.88
N ILE A 938 25.11 31.79 17.97
CA ILE A 938 23.85 31.04 17.98
C ILE A 938 22.80 31.98 18.58
N ASP A 939 21.88 32.46 17.75
CA ASP A 939 20.80 33.36 18.16
C ASP A 939 19.50 32.55 18.36
N VAL A 940 18.84 32.71 19.51
CA VAL A 940 17.54 32.07 19.82
C VAL A 940 16.53 33.18 20.06
N LEU A 941 15.52 33.28 19.19
CA LEU A 941 14.49 34.31 19.20
C LEU A 941 13.12 33.64 19.24
N ALA A 942 12.22 34.13 20.10
CA ALA A 942 10.82 33.73 20.13
C ALA A 942 9.93 34.98 20.20
N SER A 943 8.74 34.91 19.60
CA SER A 943 7.72 35.97 19.73
C SER A 943 7.01 35.95 21.08
N ASP A 944 7.19 34.87 21.83
CA ASP A 944 6.65 34.62 23.18
C ASP A 944 7.81 34.07 24.04
N ASP A 945 7.54 33.24 25.04
CA ASP A 945 8.56 32.70 25.95
C ASP A 945 9.51 31.65 25.31
N ILE A 946 10.78 31.65 25.75
CA ILE A 946 11.75 30.56 25.54
C ILE A 946 11.90 29.77 26.84
N TYR A 947 11.40 28.54 26.86
CA TYR A 947 11.55 27.63 28.00
C TYR A 947 12.80 26.74 27.86
N LEU A 948 13.69 26.77 28.85
CA LEU A 948 14.79 25.83 29.01
C LEU A 948 14.58 25.05 30.30
N ASN A 949 14.22 23.77 30.21
CA ASN A 949 13.87 22.93 31.36
C ASN A 949 14.73 21.66 31.38
N ALA A 950 15.17 21.24 32.56
CA ALA A 950 15.76 19.93 32.81
C ALA A 950 14.95 19.21 33.91
N SER A 951 14.92 17.87 33.90
CA SER A 951 14.24 17.09 34.95
C SER A 951 14.83 17.36 36.33
N HIS A 952 14.19 16.92 37.42
CA HIS A 952 14.66 17.19 38.80
C HIS A 952 16.07 16.64 39.14
N LEU A 953 16.71 15.87 38.25
CA LEU A 953 18.11 15.41 38.36
C LEU A 953 19.05 16.08 37.35
N GLY A 954 18.55 16.89 36.42
CA GLY A 954 19.31 17.50 35.35
C GLY A 954 19.60 18.97 35.63
N ASP A 955 20.83 19.40 35.34
CA ASP A 955 21.28 20.78 35.56
C ASP A 955 21.08 21.65 34.31
N ILE A 956 20.71 22.92 34.50
CA ILE A 956 20.81 23.96 33.46
C ILE A 956 22.12 24.72 33.67
N ARG A 957 23.02 24.64 32.69
CA ARG A 957 24.36 25.26 32.77
C ARG A 957 24.58 26.21 31.60
N MET A 958 24.76 27.50 31.88
CA MET A 958 25.20 28.50 30.90
C MET A 958 26.55 29.05 31.33
N ARG A 959 27.56 29.01 30.45
CA ARG A 959 28.91 29.47 30.75
C ARG A 959 29.44 30.30 29.60
N GLY A 960 29.92 31.50 29.91
CA GLY A 960 30.60 32.40 28.99
C GLY A 960 31.82 33.02 29.66
N ARG A 961 32.59 33.79 28.90
CA ARG A 961 33.70 34.55 29.47
C ARG A 961 33.14 35.62 30.43
N GLY A 962 33.36 35.45 31.74
CA GLY A 962 32.95 36.42 32.77
C GLY A 962 31.58 36.18 33.44
N TYR A 963 30.84 35.15 33.03
CA TYR A 963 29.50 34.84 33.56
C TYR A 963 29.23 33.34 33.57
N SER A 964 28.61 32.85 34.65
CA SER A 964 28.05 31.50 34.67
C SER A 964 26.72 31.46 35.43
N PHE A 965 25.74 30.81 34.82
CA PHE A 965 24.52 30.36 35.49
C PHE A 965 24.57 28.86 35.69
N LEU A 966 24.26 28.42 36.91
CA LEU A 966 24.26 27.03 37.30
C LEU A 966 23.07 26.77 38.24
N SER A 967 22.06 26.09 37.71
CA SER A 967 21.02 25.45 38.51
C SER A 967 21.40 23.98 38.70
N VAL A 968 21.51 23.54 39.95
CA VAL A 968 21.89 22.16 40.32
C VAL A 968 20.74 21.49 41.04
N GLY A 969 20.33 20.32 40.56
CA GLY A 969 19.31 19.52 41.25
C GLY A 969 19.75 19.14 42.66
N GLY A 970 19.06 19.67 43.69
CA GLY A 970 19.18 19.27 45.09
C GLY A 970 20.12 20.08 45.98
N SER A 971 20.77 21.14 45.49
CA SER A 971 21.58 22.02 46.36
C SER A 971 21.76 23.41 45.76
N ALA A 972 20.85 24.33 46.10
CA ALA A 972 20.85 25.76 45.85
C ALA A 972 21.07 26.22 44.39
N ASP A 973 20.14 27.01 43.85
CA ASP A 973 20.33 27.68 42.57
C ASP A 973 21.36 28.81 42.73
N THR A 974 22.38 28.83 41.86
CA THR A 974 23.48 29.79 41.93
C THR A 974 23.60 30.63 40.67
N PHE A 975 23.63 31.95 40.88
CA PHE A 975 23.99 32.92 39.85
C PHE A 975 25.35 33.53 40.21
N SER A 976 26.36 33.30 39.38
CA SER A 976 27.75 33.69 39.68
C SER A 976 28.35 34.60 38.62
N PHE A 977 28.88 35.74 39.06
CA PHE A 977 29.72 36.62 38.24
C PHE A 977 31.18 36.47 38.68
N GLY A 978 32.02 35.94 37.79
CA GLY A 978 33.41 35.59 38.12
C GLY A 978 34.40 36.02 37.05
N LYS A 979 35.68 36.18 37.43
CA LYS A 979 36.79 36.49 36.51
C LYS A 979 37.63 35.21 36.30
N GLU A 980 38.01 34.91 35.06
CA GLU A 980 38.63 33.64 34.63
C GLU A 980 39.67 33.01 35.58
N ARG A 981 39.52 31.68 35.78
CA ARG A 981 40.58 30.64 35.81
C ARG A 981 41.81 30.86 36.71
N THR A 982 41.71 31.73 37.70
CA THR A 982 42.65 31.80 38.82
C THR A 982 41.92 31.30 40.05
N GLN A 983 42.60 30.55 40.92
CA GLN A 983 42.07 30.03 42.20
C GLN A 983 41.75 31.14 43.21
N ILE A 984 41.26 32.29 42.76
CA ILE A 984 41.02 33.48 43.56
C ILE A 984 39.51 33.74 43.52
N SER A 985 38.84 33.43 44.64
CA SER A 985 37.41 33.60 44.86
C SER A 985 37.03 35.09 44.87
N ASN A 986 36.84 35.67 43.69
CA ASN A 986 36.27 37.00 43.53
C ASN A 986 34.91 36.89 42.83
N ASP A 987 34.08 35.97 43.31
CA ASP A 987 32.75 35.75 42.76
C ASP A 987 31.74 36.57 43.54
N PHE A 988 30.89 37.30 42.82
CA PHE A 988 29.59 37.70 43.35
C PHE A 988 28.64 36.54 43.09
N ILE A 989 28.22 35.86 44.16
CA ILE A 989 27.36 34.69 44.10
C ILE A 989 26.05 35.05 44.77
N ILE A 990 24.95 34.91 44.04
CA ILE A 990 23.61 34.86 44.62
C ILE A 990 23.24 33.39 44.74
N LYS A 991 22.98 32.94 45.97
CA LYS A 991 22.43 31.62 46.25
C LYS A 991 21.00 31.74 46.74
N LEU A 992 20.15 30.90 46.18
CA LEU A 992 18.79 30.67 46.66
C LEU A 992 18.76 29.25 47.22
N ASP A 993 18.60 29.13 48.53
CA ASP A 993 18.43 27.85 49.22
C ASP A 993 16.95 27.64 49.57
N ASP A 994 16.54 26.38 49.71
CA ASP A 994 15.18 25.93 50.03
C ASP A 994 14.68 26.46 51.40
N THR A 995 15.58 27.05 52.20
CA THR A 995 15.29 27.66 53.52
C THR A 995 14.89 29.14 53.47
N VAL A 996 14.46 29.67 52.32
CA VAL A 996 13.96 31.07 52.13
C VAL A 996 15.04 32.15 52.35
N ASN A 997 16.32 31.76 52.43
CA ASN A 997 17.42 32.69 52.64
C ASN A 997 18.05 33.11 51.32
N LEU A 998 17.94 34.40 50.98
CA LEU A 998 18.76 35.02 49.93
C LEU A 998 20.18 35.22 50.46
N GLU A 999 21.15 34.43 49.99
CA GLU A 999 22.55 34.64 50.30
C GLU A 999 23.25 35.32 49.11
N ALA A 1000 23.41 36.63 49.17
CA ALA A 1000 24.26 37.37 48.25
C ALA A 1000 25.66 37.50 48.85
N VAL A 1001 26.63 36.72 48.39
CA VAL A 1001 28.03 36.80 48.82
C VAL A 1001 28.83 37.57 47.78
N ALA A 1002 29.19 38.81 48.11
CA ALA A 1002 30.22 39.54 47.37
C ALA A 1002 31.58 39.23 48.00
N THR A 1003 32.37 38.36 47.36
CA THR A 1003 33.78 38.22 47.72
C THR A 1003 34.60 39.24 46.95
N THR A 1004 35.09 40.26 47.65
CA THR A 1004 36.12 41.16 47.12
C THR A 1004 37.42 40.89 47.87
N TYR A 1005 38.53 40.84 47.12
CA TYR A 1005 39.93 40.82 47.56
C TYR A 1005 40.12 41.03 49.09
N HIS A 1006 40.56 39.99 49.82
CA HIS A 1006 40.76 39.89 51.29
C HIS A 1006 39.62 39.32 52.18
N ASN A 1007 38.84 38.33 51.73
CA ASN A 1007 37.92 37.55 52.59
C ASN A 1007 36.77 38.35 53.27
N MET A 1008 36.46 39.56 52.80
CA MET A 1008 35.30 40.29 53.32
C MET A 1008 34.01 39.75 52.71
N HIS A 1009 32.96 39.62 53.52
CA HIS A 1009 31.65 39.14 53.08
C HIS A 1009 30.57 40.15 53.46
N ILE A 1010 29.72 40.48 52.50
CA ILE A 1010 28.39 41.04 52.78
C ILE A 1010 27.45 39.85 52.79
N LYS A 1011 26.64 39.70 53.83
CA LYS A 1011 25.65 38.63 53.93
C LYS A 1011 24.29 39.20 54.32
N VAL A 1012 23.28 38.85 53.55
CA VAL A 1012 21.87 39.01 53.91
C VAL A 1012 21.44 37.68 54.53
N HIS A 1013 20.95 37.70 55.76
CA HIS A 1013 20.62 36.47 56.49
C HIS A 1013 19.50 36.72 57.50
N LYS A 1014 18.70 35.67 57.75
CA LYS A 1014 17.80 35.56 58.90
C LYS A 1014 18.52 34.76 59.99
N GLY A 1015 19.16 35.45 60.93
CA GLY A 1015 19.87 34.81 62.04
C GLY A 1015 18.96 33.95 62.93
N GLU A 1016 19.54 33.11 63.79
CA GLU A 1016 18.83 32.27 64.79
C GLU A 1016 17.89 33.06 65.73
N ARG A 1017 17.94 34.39 65.70
CA ARG A 1017 17.06 35.31 66.44
C ARG A 1017 15.95 35.98 65.60
N ASN A 1018 15.64 35.48 64.39
CA ASN A 1018 14.59 36.04 63.52
C ASN A 1018 14.78 37.53 63.13
N LYS A 1019 16.01 38.05 63.11
CA LYS A 1019 16.27 39.43 62.67
C LYS A 1019 16.81 39.44 61.24
N GLU A 1020 16.12 40.19 60.37
CA GLU A 1020 16.52 40.45 58.98
C GLU A 1020 17.49 41.63 58.95
N GLY A 1021 18.60 41.53 58.21
CA GLY A 1021 19.55 42.65 58.09
C GLY A 1021 20.78 42.40 57.22
N PHE A 1022 21.52 43.48 56.96
CA PHE A 1022 22.82 43.46 56.29
C PHE A 1022 23.95 43.26 57.30
N TYR A 1023 24.73 42.20 57.13
CA TYR A 1023 25.90 41.93 57.97
C TYR A 1023 27.18 42.11 57.16
N PHE A 1024 28.10 42.92 57.68
CA PHE A 1024 29.45 43.09 57.14
C PHE A 1024 30.40 42.24 57.99
N LEU A 1025 31.04 41.24 57.38
CA LEU A 1025 31.88 40.26 58.08
C LEU A 1025 33.31 40.32 57.55
N GLN A 1026 34.29 40.23 58.47
CA GLN A 1026 35.71 40.20 58.14
C GLN A 1026 36.14 38.85 57.53
N ARG A 1027 35.42 37.77 57.88
CA ARG A 1027 35.51 36.42 57.31
C ARG A 1027 34.23 35.65 57.64
N TYR A 1028 33.79 34.76 56.75
CA TYR A 1028 32.75 33.78 57.06
C TYR A 1028 33.38 32.46 57.56
N ASP A 1029 32.97 31.99 58.74
CA ASP A 1029 33.32 30.68 59.29
C ASP A 1029 32.04 29.93 59.72
N PRO A 1030 31.65 28.85 59.03
CA PRO A 1030 30.46 28.07 59.37
C PRO A 1030 30.52 27.46 60.79
N ALA A 1031 31.71 27.19 61.33
CA ALA A 1031 31.89 26.51 62.60
C ALA A 1031 31.83 27.45 63.81
N GLN A 1032 32.09 28.75 63.63
CA GLN A 1032 32.14 29.73 64.72
C GLN A 1032 30.90 30.65 64.79
N GLY A 1033 29.98 30.54 63.83
CA GLY A 1033 28.79 31.38 63.75
C GLY A 1033 29.08 32.82 63.28
N ILE A 1034 28.05 33.51 62.81
CA ILE A 1034 28.16 34.85 62.18
C ILE A 1034 28.46 36.00 63.16
N TYR A 1035 28.42 35.75 64.47
CA TYR A 1035 28.42 36.80 65.51
C TYR A 1035 29.80 37.16 66.06
N SER A 1036 30.87 36.47 65.66
CA SER A 1036 32.23 36.68 66.19
C SER A 1036 33.17 37.43 65.25
N LEU A 1037 32.77 37.71 64.00
CA LEU A 1037 33.66 38.19 62.93
C LEU A 1037 33.09 39.41 62.17
N TYR A 1038 32.48 40.37 62.86
CA TYR A 1038 32.02 41.61 62.23
C TYR A 1038 33.18 42.45 61.68
N ALA A 1039 33.03 42.96 60.45
CA ALA A 1039 33.96 43.90 59.87
C ALA A 1039 33.73 45.32 60.39
N ASN A 1040 34.80 46.12 60.39
CA ASN A 1040 34.68 47.56 60.61
C ASN A 1040 33.92 48.19 59.43
N VAL A 1041 32.83 48.90 59.72
CA VAL A 1041 32.11 49.72 58.73
C VAL A 1041 32.65 51.14 58.81
N ASN A 1042 33.40 51.56 57.80
CA ASN A 1042 33.86 52.95 57.68
C ASN A 1042 32.81 53.76 56.92
N CYS A 1043 32.13 54.69 57.61
CA CYS A 1043 31.16 55.59 57.01
C CYS A 1043 31.45 57.04 57.43
N ASN A 1044 31.18 58.00 56.53
CA ASN A 1044 31.41 59.42 56.81
C ASN A 1044 30.37 59.96 57.80
N ASN A 1045 29.09 59.70 57.54
CA ASN A 1045 27.97 59.99 58.44
C ASN A 1045 27.11 58.73 58.59
N LEU A 1046 26.70 58.40 59.83
CA LEU A 1046 25.66 57.42 60.11
C LEU A 1046 24.36 58.15 60.43
N TRP A 1047 23.34 57.99 59.59
CA TRP A 1047 21.98 58.50 59.86
C TRP A 1047 21.07 57.31 60.18
N ALA A 1048 20.48 57.31 61.37
CA ALA A 1048 19.54 56.29 61.82
C ALA A 1048 18.27 56.96 62.35
N ALA A 1049 17.11 56.43 61.99
CA ALA A 1049 15.81 57.02 62.32
C ALA A 1049 15.26 56.61 63.70
N PHE A 1050 15.85 55.58 64.32
CA PHE A 1050 15.39 54.98 65.58
C PHE A 1050 16.59 54.66 66.48
N ASP A 1051 16.49 53.62 67.30
CA ASP A 1051 17.53 53.26 68.26
C ASP A 1051 18.85 52.84 67.59
N VAL A 1052 19.94 53.43 68.05
CA VAL A 1052 21.29 52.98 67.74
C VAL A 1052 21.92 52.43 69.02
N SER A 1053 22.01 51.11 69.14
CA SER A 1053 22.66 50.44 70.27
C SER A 1053 24.12 50.11 69.94
N GLY A 1054 25.04 50.38 70.86
CA GLY A 1054 26.45 49.99 70.75
C GLY A 1054 27.01 49.60 72.11
N VAL A 1055 27.93 48.62 72.16
CA VAL A 1055 28.56 48.16 73.41
C VAL A 1055 29.47 49.25 73.98
N THR A 1056 30.21 49.95 73.11
CA THR A 1056 31.10 51.04 73.51
C THR A 1056 31.06 52.13 72.44
N TRP A 1057 30.84 53.38 72.87
CA TRP A 1057 30.94 54.57 72.02
C TRP A 1057 32.21 55.34 72.41
N THR A 1058 33.27 55.25 71.60
CA THR A 1058 34.54 55.95 71.86
C THR A 1058 34.68 57.16 70.94
N GLN A 1059 34.64 58.37 71.52
CA GLN A 1059 34.92 59.59 70.78
C GLN A 1059 36.44 59.79 70.67
N ARG A 1060 36.98 59.87 69.44
CA ARG A 1060 38.36 60.29 69.24
C ARG A 1060 38.45 61.80 69.50
N SER A 1061 39.26 62.21 70.49
CA SER A 1061 39.52 63.61 70.84
C SER A 1061 41.02 63.83 71.04
N THR A 1062 41.78 63.92 69.95
CA THR A 1062 43.24 64.10 69.95
C THR A 1062 43.64 65.47 69.40
N ARG A 1063 44.88 65.93 69.66
CA ARG A 1063 45.44 67.15 69.04
C ARG A 1063 45.62 67.00 67.52
N GLU A 1064 45.65 65.78 66.98
CA GLU A 1064 45.70 65.54 65.53
C GLU A 1064 44.47 66.06 64.80
N ILE A 1065 43.33 66.17 65.50
CA ILE A 1065 42.04 66.59 64.92
C ILE A 1065 41.50 67.89 65.54
N LYS A 1066 42.25 68.56 66.43
CA LYS A 1066 41.86 69.81 67.11
C LYS A 1066 42.98 70.85 66.99
N THR A 1067 42.64 72.06 66.55
CA THR A 1067 43.55 73.24 66.48
C THR A 1067 42.91 74.43 67.21
N ASP A 1068 43.68 75.48 67.50
CA ASP A 1068 43.24 76.68 68.25
C ASP A 1068 42.58 76.37 69.62
N ILE A 1069 43.26 75.55 70.44
CA ILE A 1069 42.75 75.12 71.75
C ILE A 1069 42.96 76.24 72.78
N GLN A 1070 41.87 76.87 73.21
CA GLN A 1070 41.86 77.93 74.22
C GLN A 1070 41.18 77.45 75.51
N THR A 1071 41.57 78.03 76.66
CA THR A 1071 40.85 77.83 77.93
C THR A 1071 39.49 78.49 77.86
N ILE A 1072 38.46 77.89 78.46
CA ILE A 1072 37.12 78.49 78.50
C ILE A 1072 37.16 79.71 79.44
N GLN A 1073 36.78 80.91 78.94
CA GLN A 1073 36.96 82.20 79.63
C GLN A 1073 35.63 82.85 80.09
N SER A 1074 34.48 82.27 79.74
CA SER A 1074 33.15 82.81 80.07
C SER A 1074 32.67 82.36 81.45
N ASP A 1075 31.56 82.90 81.96
CA ASP A 1075 30.87 82.26 83.08
C ASP A 1075 30.03 81.09 82.54
N GLU A 1076 30.59 79.88 82.52
CA GLU A 1076 29.88 78.70 82.00
C GLU A 1076 28.67 78.33 82.86
N VAL A 1077 28.59 78.85 84.09
CA VAL A 1077 27.44 78.65 84.99
C VAL A 1077 26.21 79.30 84.38
N ASP A 1078 26.32 80.55 83.88
CA ASP A 1078 25.20 81.25 83.25
C ASP A 1078 24.68 80.50 82.01
N ALA A 1079 25.60 79.95 81.22
CA ALA A 1079 25.23 79.22 80.01
C ALA A 1079 24.47 77.91 80.32
N LEU A 1080 24.80 77.23 81.43
CA LEU A 1080 24.01 76.07 81.89
C LEU A 1080 22.67 76.49 82.49
N MET A 1081 22.61 77.63 83.18
CA MET A 1081 21.37 78.15 83.75
C MET A 1081 20.35 78.57 82.67
N LEU A 1082 20.80 78.79 81.43
CA LEU A 1082 19.93 79.02 80.27
C LEU A 1082 19.32 77.74 79.68
N LEU A 1083 19.82 76.56 80.05
CA LEU A 1083 19.25 75.30 79.57
C LEU A 1083 17.88 75.04 80.21
N LYS A 1084 16.95 74.52 79.39
CA LYS A 1084 15.58 74.17 79.83
C LYS A 1084 15.33 72.67 79.68
N PRO A 1085 15.63 71.86 80.70
CA PRO A 1085 15.22 70.46 80.71
C PRO A 1085 13.71 70.37 80.56
N SER A 1086 13.26 69.55 79.61
CA SER A 1086 11.85 69.37 79.30
C SER A 1086 11.52 67.88 79.24
N GLN A 1087 10.29 67.55 79.63
CA GLN A 1087 9.70 66.25 79.36
C GLN A 1087 8.84 66.36 78.10
N TYR A 1088 8.88 65.37 77.22
CA TYR A 1088 8.17 65.40 75.95
C TYR A 1088 7.76 64.00 75.49
N PHE A 1089 6.75 63.97 74.62
CA PHE A 1089 6.39 62.81 73.81
C PHE A 1089 6.83 63.09 72.37
N LEU A 1090 7.20 62.06 71.61
CA LEU A 1090 7.55 62.23 70.20
C LEU A 1090 6.26 62.51 69.40
N ASN A 1091 6.30 63.47 68.47
CA ASN A 1091 5.14 63.80 67.62
C ASN A 1091 4.60 62.58 66.88
N LYS A 1092 5.49 61.67 66.43
CA LYS A 1092 5.09 60.42 65.77
C LYS A 1092 4.24 59.54 66.70
N ASP A 1093 4.64 59.38 67.95
CA ASP A 1093 3.87 58.56 68.91
C ASP A 1093 2.53 59.23 69.23
N VAL A 1094 2.49 60.57 69.26
CA VAL A 1094 1.25 61.33 69.43
C VAL A 1094 0.32 61.14 68.23
N GLU A 1095 0.86 61.13 67.02
CA GLU A 1095 0.12 60.82 65.79
C GLU A 1095 -0.38 59.36 65.76
N GLU A 1096 0.42 58.41 66.26
CA GLU A 1096 0.11 56.98 66.20
C GLU A 1096 -0.88 56.54 67.28
N TYR A 1097 -0.72 57.02 68.52
CA TYR A 1097 -1.49 56.55 69.68
C TYR A 1097 -2.41 57.60 70.31
N GLY A 1098 -2.24 58.88 69.97
CA GLY A 1098 -2.96 59.99 70.59
C GLY A 1098 -2.38 60.44 71.93
N ILE A 1099 -2.41 61.74 72.20
CA ILE A 1099 -1.75 62.34 73.38
C ILE A 1099 -2.30 61.82 74.73
N ASP A 1100 -3.59 61.48 74.79
CA ASP A 1100 -4.21 61.01 76.02
C ASP A 1100 -3.75 59.59 76.39
N TYR A 1101 -3.61 58.70 75.41
CA TYR A 1101 -3.10 57.35 75.61
C TYR A 1101 -1.64 57.36 76.11
N LEU A 1102 -0.80 58.23 75.52
CA LEU A 1102 0.60 58.36 75.93
C LEU A 1102 0.75 58.90 77.34
N ARG A 1103 -0.16 59.79 77.79
CA ARG A 1103 -0.17 60.29 79.17
C ARG A 1103 -0.55 59.22 80.18
N GLU A 1104 -1.47 58.32 79.83
CA GLU A 1104 -1.84 57.18 80.67
C GLU A 1104 -0.72 56.11 80.75
N HIS A 1105 0.06 55.96 79.68
CA HIS A 1105 1.17 55.01 79.58
C HIS A 1105 2.54 55.72 79.63
N SER A 1106 2.65 56.79 80.43
CA SER A 1106 3.82 57.66 80.41
C SER A 1106 5.14 56.94 80.72
N SER A 1107 5.12 55.81 81.43
CA SER A 1107 6.33 55.02 81.73
C SER A 1107 7.05 54.53 80.48
N ASP A 1108 6.31 54.33 79.38
CA ASP A 1108 6.83 53.66 78.19
C ASP A 1108 7.19 54.66 77.08
N PHE A 1109 6.60 55.86 77.12
CA PHE A 1109 6.70 56.86 76.03
C PHE A 1109 7.25 58.23 76.45
N LEU A 1110 7.22 58.58 77.74
CA LEU A 1110 7.67 59.89 78.20
C LEU A 1110 9.20 59.96 78.17
N GLN A 1111 9.73 60.92 77.43
CA GLN A 1111 11.16 61.17 77.33
C GLN A 1111 11.55 62.48 78.03
N TYR A 1112 12.82 62.56 78.44
CA TYR A 1112 13.41 63.74 79.06
C TYR A 1112 14.61 64.19 78.24
N GLY A 1113 14.73 65.49 78.01
CA GLY A 1113 15.84 66.05 77.26
C GLY A 1113 15.71 67.55 77.04
N PHE A 1114 16.40 68.03 76.00
CA PHE A 1114 16.40 69.43 75.62
C PHE A 1114 15.87 69.57 74.19
N ILE A 1115 15.10 70.62 73.95
CA ILE A 1115 14.69 71.03 72.61
C ILE A 1115 15.87 71.80 72.00
N ALA A 1116 16.44 71.30 70.91
CA ALA A 1116 17.70 71.83 70.35
C ALA A 1116 17.60 73.34 70.07
N GLU A 1117 16.50 73.78 69.48
CA GLU A 1117 16.21 75.18 69.13
C GLU A 1117 16.14 76.11 70.34
N GLU A 1118 15.88 75.57 71.55
CA GLU A 1118 15.78 76.33 72.80
C GLU A 1118 17.07 76.30 73.63
N THR A 1119 18.10 75.56 73.20
CA THR A 1119 19.40 75.53 73.89
C THR A 1119 20.34 76.65 73.38
N PRO A 1120 21.28 77.16 74.19
CA PRO A 1120 22.34 78.05 73.70
C PRO A 1120 23.14 77.47 72.51
N GLU A 1121 23.57 78.31 71.55
CA GLU A 1121 24.20 77.87 70.29
C GLU A 1121 25.39 76.92 70.47
N GLN A 1122 26.17 77.08 71.55
CA GLN A 1122 27.31 76.20 71.87
C GLN A 1122 26.94 74.75 72.21
N PHE A 1123 25.67 74.48 72.51
CA PHE A 1123 25.14 73.14 72.73
C PHE A 1123 24.38 72.59 71.53
N GLN A 1124 24.15 73.40 70.49
CA GLN A 1124 23.45 72.99 69.27
C GLN A 1124 24.42 72.34 68.28
N GLY A 1125 23.93 71.35 67.53
CA GLY A 1125 24.60 70.85 66.35
C GLY A 1125 24.60 71.89 65.23
N LYS A 1126 25.42 71.67 64.19
CA LYS A 1126 25.55 72.62 63.07
C LYS A 1126 24.23 72.90 62.33
N ASP A 1127 23.30 71.94 62.36
CA ASP A 1127 21.97 72.04 61.76
C ASP A 1127 20.92 72.69 62.68
N LYS A 1128 21.30 73.03 63.92
CA LYS A 1128 20.43 73.54 64.99
C LYS A 1128 19.27 72.63 65.38
N LYS A 1129 19.30 71.35 64.95
CA LYS A 1129 18.25 70.35 65.22
C LYS A 1129 18.70 69.25 66.17
N SER A 1130 19.94 69.31 66.63
CA SER A 1130 20.53 68.33 67.53
C SER A 1130 21.21 69.04 68.70
N VAL A 1131 21.27 68.37 69.86
CA VAL A 1131 22.03 68.83 71.03
C VAL A 1131 23.32 68.02 71.10
N VAL A 1132 24.47 68.68 71.19
CA VAL A 1132 25.80 68.04 71.19
C VAL A 1132 26.13 67.57 72.61
N PRO A 1133 26.05 66.26 72.93
CA PRO A 1133 26.19 65.79 74.30
C PRO A 1133 27.60 66.01 74.85
N TYR A 1134 28.61 65.88 73.99
CA TYR A 1134 30.01 66.10 74.37
C TYR A 1134 30.26 67.55 74.81
N SER A 1135 29.68 68.54 74.11
CA SER A 1135 29.77 69.95 74.50
C SER A 1135 29.04 70.20 75.81
N LEU A 1136 27.83 69.66 75.95
CA LEU A 1136 27.02 69.80 77.16
C LEU A 1136 27.75 69.29 78.41
N ILE A 1137 28.31 68.08 78.36
CA ILE A 1137 29.07 67.49 79.47
C ILE A 1137 30.34 68.31 79.75
N THR A 1138 31.07 68.72 78.71
CA THR A 1138 32.33 69.46 78.88
C THR A 1138 32.11 70.82 79.56
N VAL A 1139 31.09 71.57 79.14
CA VAL A 1139 30.73 72.85 79.76
C VAL A 1139 30.17 72.64 81.16
N ASN A 1140 29.42 71.56 81.41
CA ASN A 1140 28.98 71.19 82.76
C ASN A 1140 30.15 70.99 83.73
N ILE A 1141 31.18 70.26 83.28
CA ILE A 1141 32.41 70.08 84.06
C ILE A 1141 33.09 71.41 84.31
N ALA A 1142 33.21 72.28 83.29
CA ALA A 1142 33.82 73.60 83.43
C ALA A 1142 33.07 74.48 84.44
N ALA A 1143 31.75 74.60 84.32
CA ALA A 1143 30.92 75.34 85.27
C ALA A 1143 31.04 74.77 86.69
N THR A 1144 31.08 73.45 86.85
CA THR A 1144 31.28 72.81 88.14
C THR A 1144 32.65 73.17 88.74
N GLN A 1145 33.70 73.20 87.92
CA GLN A 1145 35.03 73.67 88.34
C GLN A 1145 35.00 75.15 88.75
N GLN A 1146 34.31 76.01 87.99
CA GLN A 1146 34.15 77.43 88.33
C GLN A 1146 33.41 77.63 89.66
N ILE A 1147 32.32 76.89 89.89
CA ILE A 1147 31.58 76.92 91.16
C ILE A 1147 32.50 76.52 92.32
N MET A 1148 33.27 75.44 92.16
CA MET A 1148 34.22 74.98 93.18
C MET A 1148 35.32 76.03 93.46
N LEU A 1149 35.83 76.70 92.43
CA LEU A 1149 36.82 77.78 92.59
C LEU A 1149 36.21 78.97 93.36
N ARG A 1150 34.99 79.41 93.00
CA ARG A 1150 34.28 80.47 93.72
C ARG A 1150 34.03 80.10 95.17
N GLN A 1151 33.59 78.87 95.45
CA GLN A 1151 33.40 78.38 96.82
C GLN A 1151 34.71 78.37 97.60
N ASN A 1152 35.82 77.97 96.99
CA ASN A 1152 37.14 78.00 97.64
C ASN A 1152 37.59 79.44 97.96
N GLU A 1153 37.35 80.39 97.06
CA GLU A 1153 37.64 81.82 97.32
C GLU A 1153 36.76 82.39 98.42
N GLN A 1154 35.44 82.14 98.37
CA GLN A 1154 34.51 82.51 99.44
C GLN A 1154 34.93 81.88 100.79
N GLN A 1155 35.38 80.63 100.79
CA GLN A 1155 35.85 79.96 102.00
C GLN A 1155 37.13 80.61 102.56
N LYS A 1156 38.05 81.07 101.69
CA LYS A 1156 39.23 81.85 102.12
C LYS A 1156 38.81 83.19 102.74
N GLU A 1157 37.86 83.90 102.13
CA GLU A 1157 37.35 85.17 102.65
C GLU A 1157 36.64 84.98 104.00
N ILE A 1158 35.80 83.94 104.13
CA ILE A 1158 35.19 83.55 105.40
C ILE A 1158 36.24 83.26 106.47
N ASN A 1159 37.32 82.56 106.12
CA ASN A 1159 38.40 82.26 107.06
C ASN A 1159 39.15 83.54 107.48
N SER A 1160 39.41 84.47 106.56
CA SER A 1160 40.03 85.76 106.87
C SER A 1160 39.13 86.65 107.75
N LEU A 1161 37.82 86.67 107.49
CA LEU A 1161 36.84 87.37 108.33
C LEU A 1161 36.76 86.77 109.74
N LYS A 1162 36.87 85.45 109.87
CA LYS A 1162 36.97 84.77 111.18
C LYS A 1162 38.21 85.21 111.95
N GLU A 1163 39.37 85.30 111.31
CA GLU A 1163 40.61 85.80 111.94
C GLU A 1163 40.49 87.27 112.37
N GLN A 1164 39.88 88.12 111.54
CA GLN A 1164 39.61 89.52 111.92
C GLN A 1164 38.68 89.65 113.12
N ASN A 1165 37.63 88.81 113.20
CA ASN A 1165 36.73 88.77 114.35
C ASN A 1165 37.46 88.35 115.64
N VAL A 1166 38.33 87.34 115.59
CA VAL A 1166 39.14 86.93 116.76
C VAL A 1166 40.07 88.09 117.21
N ALA A 1167 40.69 88.79 116.27
CA ALA A 1167 41.53 89.94 116.60
C ALA A 1167 40.72 91.13 117.17
N GLN A 1168 39.48 91.32 116.73
CA GLN A 1168 38.56 92.31 117.34
C GLN A 1168 38.15 91.91 118.76
N GLU A 1169 37.83 90.64 119.00
CA GLU A 1169 37.52 90.13 120.34
C GLU A 1169 38.70 90.33 121.32
N GLU A 1170 39.93 90.02 120.92
CA GLU A 1170 41.11 90.33 121.75
C GLU A 1170 41.26 91.82 122.06
N ARG A 1171 40.95 92.69 121.08
CA ARG A 1171 41.04 94.14 121.24
C ARG A 1171 39.94 94.65 122.17
N ILE A 1172 38.75 94.08 122.11
CA ILE A 1172 37.65 94.33 123.05
C ILE A 1172 38.06 93.88 124.46
N SER A 1173 38.60 92.67 124.64
CA SER A 1173 39.08 92.23 125.96
C SER A 1173 40.19 93.11 126.54
N LYS A 1174 41.12 93.61 125.71
CA LYS A 1174 42.13 94.58 126.15
C LYS A 1174 41.52 95.93 126.55
N LEU A 1175 40.52 96.42 125.81
CA LEU A 1175 39.78 97.63 126.16
C LEU A 1175 38.98 97.44 127.45
N GLU A 1176 38.32 96.30 127.63
CA GLU A 1176 37.62 95.94 128.87
C GLU A 1176 38.56 95.91 130.07
N ALA A 1177 39.77 95.34 129.92
CA ALA A 1177 40.80 95.38 130.95
C ALA A 1177 41.28 96.80 131.27
N LEU A 1178 41.40 97.67 130.26
CA LEU A 1178 41.80 99.07 130.42
C LEU A 1178 40.71 99.90 131.10
N VAL A 1179 39.44 99.66 130.78
CA VAL A 1179 38.28 100.26 131.46
C VAL A 1179 38.21 99.80 132.91
N GLN A 1180 38.47 98.52 133.20
CA GLN A 1180 38.58 98.04 134.59
C GLN A 1180 39.72 98.72 135.37
N GLN A 1181 40.86 98.99 134.73
CA GLN A 1181 41.94 99.77 135.36
C GLN A 1181 41.57 101.24 135.60
N LEU A 1182 40.83 101.88 134.69
CA LEU A 1182 40.38 103.27 134.83
C LEU A 1182 39.27 103.43 135.89
N LEU A 1183 38.46 102.40 136.14
CA LEU A 1183 37.44 102.41 137.19
C LEU A 1183 38.01 102.19 138.60
N ALA A 1184 39.29 101.80 138.72
CA ALA A 1184 39.94 101.46 139.99
C ALA A 1184 40.82 102.59 140.59
N ASN A 1185 40.89 103.77 139.96
CA ASN A 1185 41.66 104.94 140.43
C ASN A 1185 40.81 106.20 140.54
#